data_AF-A0A7V3VBM0-F1
#
_entry.id   AF-A0A7V3VBM0-F1
#
_cell.length_a   1.000
_cell.length_b   1.000
_cell.length_c   1.000
_cell.angle_alpha   90.00
_cell.angle_beta   90.00
_cell.angle_gamma   90.00
#
_symmetry.space_group_name_H-M   'P 1'
#
loop_
_entity.id
_entity.type
_entity.pdbx_description
1 polymer ?
#
loop_
_entity_poly.entity_id
_entity_poly.type
_entity_poly.pdbx_seq_one_letter_code
_entity_poly.pdbx_strand_id
1 'polypeptide(L)'
;MVMKKSDLFMLQKMLCSIRESARIFAVLISVFQLTPGGYCQTNYATVIPDGAWCWYSDPRAIFHSGKLYVGYVRSDGRTALSVFDLASGTRTDLWASSWTQVDDHNVPSILVRQDGTLLVAYTGHDAFRYFAYRFSVSTNPVSPSDWSSENIGPDTGTRMSYVNLFQLPAEGSKIYDFSRNLNYNPTVFWSTNGGLTWSSPQIVIRTGTGGTRPYVKYCTDHQRRIHLLYTDGHPRDVANSLYHIYYQEGAFYRSDGTLLKYFTNLPIMHDAGERGSVIYQYSDLPQNDPNQWIPGGRAWCWDIALDTQGYPVCVFSVQKDNVTGTNWYDDRIYYYYARWTGSNWIKRFIAHAGRPLYAAEDDYAGGICLDPTDPRIVYISSNARDPFDLATTTNVPLRTGERYELWRGITTDGGLTFEWTPITSNSPVDNIRPYVPRVYGGEPCVLWVRGVYSTYTSFNCSIVGLFTTPVPGTAGPSSGTWAVDADGLWMNPANWVDGTVAYGPGNIADFSTIDITSDRCVTVDKIVQIGGLRFGDLTGTENWMVKALPGGFLELCGNLPSISVKQNTATLALPLVSTNGFTKTSPGTLVLSESNWIQGIVNIDTASTTVSDGICRLAHPNAISSASAIYIRNNNSGSSTLELDGTQGSITIRCPVLVACRNVDVPAIRNNCGSNSIAGLIQVNVGGNRVIFESASGWLAFMNTCQYIGTLTNARTFVFTGDGNFLFSGALYRSQNNAPVHISKLGRGTMVVTGVLTNDGTVVISNGVFQLQGARMLTSMITVAGGVFTGTGEVFGSVTVHTNGILAPGNASSFTTLSIYGPVTNHGTIRMTVAKLGSSINATFLKSSERIVFGGTLNLEIIGSDPLTVGDRIKLFDAPVFHNSFDLVLPASPGPGLRWNVSSLQTSGEIIVEMGDCKPNIKSASLENGKLVLIGADGVPGYTYTILASSNLNLPLGEWVPVHTGRFNGTGQFVYTNPISSEADAIFYCFQVP
;
A
#
# COMPACT_ATOMS: atom_id res chain seq x y z
N MET A 1 -40.71 -76.46 -6.80
CA MET A 1 -40.83 -76.40 -5.34
C MET A 1 -40.94 -74.94 -4.95
N VAL A 2 -42.07 -74.57 -4.34
CA VAL A 2 -42.44 -73.19 -4.00
C VAL A 2 -41.52 -72.64 -2.91
N MET A 3 -40.98 -71.44 -3.08
CA MET A 3 -40.49 -70.61 -1.96
C MET A 3 -41.25 -69.28 -1.93
N LYS A 4 -41.54 -68.85 -0.69
CA LYS A 4 -42.64 -67.98 -0.29
C LYS A 4 -42.28 -66.50 -0.36
N LYS A 5 -43.31 -65.67 -0.54
CA LYS A 5 -43.31 -64.20 -0.58
C LYS A 5 -42.80 -63.50 0.71
N SER A 6 -42.40 -64.24 1.73
CA SER A 6 -41.87 -63.72 3.01
C SER A 6 -40.36 -63.47 3.01
N ASP A 7 -39.61 -64.07 2.08
CA ASP A 7 -38.13 -63.94 2.04
C ASP A 7 -37.65 -62.76 1.19
N LEU A 8 -38.56 -62.12 0.43
CA LEU A 8 -38.26 -60.93 -0.36
C LEU A 8 -38.25 -59.63 0.48
N PHE A 9 -38.89 -59.64 1.66
CA PHE A 9 -39.02 -58.44 2.50
C PHE A 9 -37.87 -58.24 3.50
N MET A 10 -37.06 -59.27 3.79
CA MET A 10 -35.82 -59.14 4.58
C MET A 10 -34.61 -58.73 3.74
N LEU A 11 -34.54 -59.11 2.46
CA LEU A 11 -33.45 -58.72 1.57
C LEU A 11 -33.49 -57.21 1.22
N GLN A 12 -34.69 -56.61 1.22
CA GLN A 12 -34.88 -55.19 0.87
C GLN A 12 -34.57 -54.23 2.04
N LYS A 13 -34.51 -54.70 3.29
CA LYS A 13 -34.05 -53.90 4.45
C LYS A 13 -32.55 -54.02 4.72
N MET A 14 -31.89 -55.12 4.33
CA MET A 14 -30.43 -55.27 4.46
C MET A 14 -29.64 -54.44 3.43
N LEU A 15 -30.21 -54.18 2.25
CA LEU A 15 -29.60 -53.34 1.21
C LEU A 15 -29.69 -51.82 1.49
N CYS A 16 -30.52 -51.39 2.46
CA CYS A 16 -30.68 -49.97 2.82
C CYS A 16 -29.71 -49.51 3.94
N SER A 17 -29.04 -50.44 4.66
CA SER A 17 -28.15 -50.11 5.79
C SER A 17 -26.64 -50.14 5.45
N ILE A 18 -26.25 -50.58 4.24
CA ILE A 18 -24.84 -50.70 3.84
C ILE A 18 -24.32 -49.46 3.10
N ARG A 19 -25.19 -48.45 2.83
CA ARG A 19 -24.80 -47.20 2.16
C ARG A 19 -24.35 -46.05 3.07
N GLU A 20 -24.39 -46.19 4.41
CA GLU A 20 -24.07 -45.09 5.34
C GLU A 20 -22.84 -45.28 6.26
N SER A 21 -22.07 -46.37 6.17
CA SER A 21 -20.97 -46.62 7.15
C SER A 21 -19.55 -46.75 6.57
N ALA A 22 -19.34 -46.49 5.28
CA ALA A 22 -18.01 -46.59 4.64
C ALA A 22 -17.27 -45.24 4.50
N ARG A 23 -17.48 -44.32 5.45
CA ARG A 23 -16.71 -43.07 5.59
C ARG A 23 -16.39 -42.84 7.06
N ILE A 24 -15.40 -43.55 7.61
CA ILE A 24 -14.56 -43.14 8.76
C ILE A 24 -13.49 -44.23 8.98
N PHE A 25 -12.22 -43.81 8.77
CA PHE A 25 -10.96 -44.38 9.28
C PHE A 25 -10.49 -45.79 8.85
N ALA A 26 -9.55 -45.80 7.90
CA ALA A 26 -8.32 -46.59 8.01
C ALA A 26 -7.16 -45.80 7.39
N VAL A 27 -6.18 -45.53 8.24
CA VAL A 27 -4.96 -44.73 8.06
C VAL A 27 -3.82 -45.62 7.57
N LEU A 28 -2.86 -45.01 6.85
CA LEU A 28 -1.52 -45.51 6.46
C LEU A 28 -1.41 -46.38 5.20
N ILE A 29 -1.54 -45.76 4.01
CA ILE A 29 -0.61 -45.99 2.89
C ILE A 29 -0.34 -44.62 2.23
N SER A 30 0.94 -44.28 2.15
CA SER A 30 1.57 -43.19 1.39
C SER A 30 0.74 -42.61 0.23
N VAL A 31 0.03 -41.53 0.49
CA VAL A 31 -0.40 -40.58 -0.54
C VAL A 31 0.71 -39.54 -0.60
N PHE A 32 1.62 -39.69 -1.57
CA PHE A 32 2.18 -38.51 -2.21
C PHE A 32 0.97 -37.67 -2.62
N GLN A 33 0.68 -36.60 -1.87
CA GLN A 33 -0.12 -35.52 -2.42
C GLN A 33 0.70 -34.99 -3.59
N LEU A 34 0.44 -35.53 -4.77
CA LEU A 34 0.40 -34.72 -5.96
C LEU A 34 -0.56 -33.58 -5.61
N THR A 35 -0.01 -32.50 -5.05
CA THR A 35 -0.53 -31.16 -5.30
C THR A 35 -0.95 -31.15 -6.76
N PRO A 36 -2.14 -30.64 -7.13
CA PRO A 36 -2.39 -30.33 -8.53
C PRO A 36 -1.23 -29.41 -8.92
N GLY A 37 -0.25 -29.96 -9.64
CA GLY A 37 0.82 -29.17 -10.21
C GLY A 37 0.07 -28.12 -11.00
N GLY A 38 0.27 -26.85 -10.66
CA GLY A 38 -0.28 -25.77 -11.45
C GLY A 38 0.10 -26.08 -12.89
N TYR A 39 -0.90 -26.37 -13.72
CA TYR A 39 -0.69 -26.48 -15.15
C TYR A 39 -0.20 -25.11 -15.57
N CYS A 40 1.13 -24.96 -15.66
CA CYS A 40 1.73 -23.80 -16.28
C CYS A 40 1.18 -23.81 -17.71
N GLN A 41 0.28 -22.87 -18.03
CA GLN A 41 -0.25 -22.76 -19.38
C GLN A 41 0.93 -22.50 -20.31
N THR A 42 1.34 -23.50 -21.08
CA THR A 42 2.61 -23.48 -21.84
C THR A 42 2.56 -22.62 -23.09
N ASN A 43 1.40 -22.04 -23.41
CA ASN A 43 1.13 -21.39 -24.70
C ASN A 43 0.64 -19.95 -24.52
N TYR A 44 1.07 -19.28 -23.45
CA TYR A 44 0.82 -17.86 -23.21
C TYR A 44 1.88 -17.00 -23.92
N ALA A 45 1.46 -15.89 -24.56
CA ALA A 45 2.38 -14.92 -25.14
C ALA A 45 1.90 -13.47 -25.00
N THR A 46 2.84 -12.54 -24.82
CA THR A 46 2.58 -11.11 -25.02
C THR A 46 2.55 -10.83 -26.51
N VAL A 47 1.38 -10.42 -27.01
CA VAL A 47 1.17 -10.12 -28.43
C VAL A 47 1.55 -8.67 -28.71
N ILE A 48 1.07 -7.74 -27.87
CA ILE A 48 1.39 -6.32 -27.92
C ILE A 48 1.90 -5.88 -26.54
N PRO A 49 3.13 -5.37 -26.40
CA PRO A 49 3.68 -4.99 -25.09
C PRO A 49 3.13 -3.68 -24.53
N ASP A 50 2.71 -2.76 -25.40
CA ASP A 50 2.13 -1.45 -25.07
C ASP A 50 0.83 -1.29 -25.85
N GLY A 51 -0.29 -1.53 -25.17
CA GLY A 51 -1.59 -1.28 -25.77
C GLY A 51 -2.79 -1.67 -24.91
N ALA A 52 -3.89 -0.99 -25.16
CA ALA A 52 -5.22 -1.32 -24.67
C ALA A 52 -6.26 -1.22 -25.80
N TRP A 53 -7.46 -1.74 -25.53
CA TRP A 53 -8.63 -1.57 -26.39
C TRP A 53 -9.92 -1.41 -25.60
N CYS A 54 -10.86 -0.65 -26.15
CA CYS A 54 -12.28 -0.71 -25.84
C CYS A 54 -12.95 -1.92 -26.54
N TRP A 55 -14.19 -2.23 -26.19
CA TRP A 55 -14.97 -3.31 -26.81
C TRP A 55 -15.92 -2.86 -27.94
N TYR A 56 -16.00 -1.57 -28.29
CA TYR A 56 -16.99 -1.06 -29.24
C TYR A 56 -16.56 -0.96 -30.72
N SER A 57 -15.28 -1.18 -31.04
CA SER A 57 -14.84 -1.35 -32.43
C SER A 57 -14.48 -2.82 -32.66
N ASP A 58 -15.20 -3.45 -33.59
CA ASP A 58 -14.97 -4.82 -34.02
C ASP A 58 -15.00 -4.96 -35.55
N PRO A 59 -14.26 -5.93 -36.12
CA PRO A 59 -13.27 -6.78 -35.47
C PRO A 59 -11.97 -6.02 -35.13
N ARG A 60 -11.54 -6.01 -33.87
CA ARG A 60 -10.25 -5.41 -33.46
C ARG A 60 -9.06 -6.35 -33.59
N ALA A 61 -9.30 -7.66 -33.69
CA ALA A 61 -8.27 -8.64 -34.03
C ALA A 61 -8.84 -9.78 -34.89
N ILE A 62 -8.05 -10.23 -35.85
CA ILE A 62 -8.43 -11.29 -36.80
C ILE A 62 -7.25 -12.22 -37.08
N PHE A 63 -7.54 -13.48 -37.41
CA PHE A 63 -6.60 -14.30 -38.17
C PHE A 63 -6.79 -14.08 -39.65
N HIS A 64 -5.69 -13.92 -40.39
CA HIS A 64 -5.71 -13.86 -41.84
C HIS A 64 -4.39 -14.39 -42.40
N SER A 65 -4.46 -15.26 -43.41
CA SER A 65 -3.26 -15.88 -44.03
C SER A 65 -2.30 -16.53 -43.01
N GLY A 66 -2.84 -17.15 -41.96
CA GLY A 66 -2.08 -17.83 -40.90
C GLY A 66 -1.38 -16.91 -39.89
N LYS A 67 -1.63 -15.59 -39.92
CA LYS A 67 -1.08 -14.61 -38.98
C LYS A 67 -2.20 -13.94 -38.18
N LEU A 68 -1.87 -13.48 -36.97
CA LEU A 68 -2.80 -12.76 -36.10
C LEU A 68 -2.58 -11.25 -36.27
N TYR A 69 -3.57 -10.53 -36.77
CA TYR A 69 -3.55 -9.07 -36.87
C TYR A 69 -4.30 -8.47 -35.68
N VAL A 70 -3.68 -7.52 -34.98
CA VAL A 70 -4.21 -6.93 -33.76
C VAL A 70 -4.16 -5.41 -33.85
N GLY A 71 -5.33 -4.79 -33.72
CA GLY A 71 -5.52 -3.36 -33.60
C GLY A 71 -5.60 -2.93 -32.13
N TYR A 72 -4.95 -1.82 -31.79
CA TYR A 72 -4.84 -1.35 -30.40
C TYR A 72 -4.51 0.14 -30.33
N VAL A 73 -4.56 0.70 -29.13
CA VAL A 73 -4.12 2.07 -28.83
C VAL A 73 -2.94 2.01 -27.87
N ARG A 74 -1.84 2.66 -28.24
CA ARG A 74 -0.61 2.74 -27.44
C ARG A 74 -0.73 3.76 -26.31
N SER A 75 0.12 3.66 -25.30
CA SER A 75 0.17 4.63 -24.20
C SER A 75 0.57 6.05 -24.66
N ASP A 76 1.17 6.19 -25.85
CA ASP A 76 1.43 7.49 -26.50
C ASP A 76 0.23 8.05 -27.27
N GLY A 77 -0.90 7.34 -27.25
CA GLY A 77 -2.16 7.76 -27.85
C GLY A 77 -2.27 7.52 -29.34
N ARG A 78 -1.33 6.81 -29.97
CA ARG A 78 -1.47 6.40 -31.37
C ARG A 78 -2.31 5.13 -31.49
N THR A 79 -3.29 5.16 -32.40
CA THR A 79 -3.93 3.93 -32.90
C THR A 79 -2.93 3.18 -33.77
N ALA A 80 -2.78 1.88 -33.56
CA ALA A 80 -1.81 1.06 -34.26
C ALA A 80 -2.37 -0.28 -34.70
N LEU A 81 -1.69 -0.88 -35.69
CA LEU A 81 -1.92 -2.23 -36.14
C LEU A 81 -0.58 -2.98 -36.18
N SER A 82 -0.57 -4.17 -35.62
CA SER A 82 0.57 -5.09 -35.71
C SER A 82 0.11 -6.47 -36.15
N VAL A 83 1.04 -7.20 -36.76
CA VAL A 83 0.88 -8.62 -37.09
C VAL A 83 1.75 -9.46 -36.16
N PHE A 84 1.21 -10.57 -35.68
CA PHE A 84 1.87 -11.53 -34.82
C PHE A 84 1.91 -12.89 -35.51
N ASP A 85 3.12 -13.42 -35.64
CA ASP A 85 3.38 -14.73 -36.22
C ASP A 85 3.50 -15.78 -35.11
N LEU A 86 2.48 -16.62 -34.96
CA LEU A 86 2.47 -17.67 -33.95
C LEU A 86 3.61 -18.67 -34.12
N ALA A 87 4.03 -18.95 -35.36
CA ALA A 87 5.05 -19.96 -35.64
C ALA A 87 6.45 -19.50 -35.21
N SER A 88 6.69 -18.19 -35.12
CA SER A 88 7.98 -17.60 -34.76
C SER A 88 7.94 -16.72 -33.51
N GLY A 89 6.75 -16.50 -32.94
CA GLY A 89 6.48 -15.55 -31.85
C GLY A 89 6.85 -14.10 -32.17
N THR A 90 7.02 -13.78 -33.45
CA THR A 90 7.50 -12.47 -33.88
C THR A 90 6.32 -11.52 -34.09
N ARG A 91 6.43 -10.32 -33.49
CA ARG A 91 5.54 -9.18 -33.73
C ARG A 91 6.19 -8.24 -34.74
N THR A 92 5.42 -7.76 -35.71
CA THR A 92 5.81 -6.64 -36.59
C THR A 92 4.76 -5.53 -36.49
N ASP A 93 5.21 -4.31 -36.17
CA ASP A 93 4.35 -3.13 -36.20
C ASP A 93 4.19 -2.68 -37.66
N LEU A 94 2.95 -2.60 -38.13
CA LEU A 94 2.65 -2.32 -39.53
C LEU A 94 2.52 -0.82 -39.76
N TRP A 95 1.77 -0.12 -38.90
CA TRP A 95 1.62 1.32 -38.93
C TRP A 95 1.03 1.85 -37.63
N ALA A 96 1.15 3.17 -37.44
CA ALA A 96 0.47 3.92 -36.40
C ALA A 96 -0.22 5.16 -37.02
N SER A 97 -1.25 5.67 -36.35
CA SER A 97 -1.97 6.88 -36.75
C SER A 97 -1.05 8.09 -36.83
N SER A 98 -1.39 9.04 -37.70
CA SER A 98 -0.68 10.32 -37.81
C SER A 98 -0.90 11.22 -36.58
N TRP A 99 -2.04 11.05 -35.90
CA TRP A 99 -2.48 11.79 -34.73
C TRP A 99 -2.33 10.99 -33.43
N THR A 100 -2.45 11.68 -32.30
CA THR A 100 -2.36 11.13 -30.95
C THR A 100 -3.58 11.54 -30.12
N GLN A 101 -4.22 10.58 -29.47
CA GLN A 101 -5.19 10.77 -28.38
C GLN A 101 -5.10 9.53 -27.48
N VAL A 102 -4.62 9.69 -26.24
CA VAL A 102 -4.53 8.60 -25.26
C VAL A 102 -5.94 8.26 -24.80
N ASP A 103 -6.57 7.32 -25.49
CA ASP A 103 -7.95 6.89 -25.27
C ASP A 103 -8.17 5.52 -25.94
N ASP A 104 -8.48 4.49 -25.16
CA ASP A 104 -8.63 3.12 -25.68
C ASP A 104 -9.84 2.91 -26.61
N HIS A 105 -10.75 3.89 -26.67
CA HIS A 105 -11.88 3.91 -27.61
C HIS A 105 -11.42 4.11 -29.05
N ASN A 106 -10.16 4.50 -29.26
CA ASN A 106 -9.56 4.73 -30.57
C ASN A 106 -9.10 3.46 -31.28
N VAL A 107 -9.45 2.28 -30.73
CA VAL A 107 -9.15 0.97 -31.30
C VAL A 107 -9.75 0.83 -32.72
N PRO A 108 -9.00 0.30 -33.71
CA PRO A 108 -9.44 0.21 -35.09
C PRO A 108 -10.37 -0.99 -35.32
N SER A 109 -11.06 -0.99 -36.46
CA SER A 109 -11.80 -2.14 -37.00
C SER A 109 -11.11 -2.67 -38.26
N ILE A 110 -10.97 -3.99 -38.36
CA ILE A 110 -10.25 -4.70 -39.41
C ILE A 110 -11.24 -5.52 -40.25
N LEU A 111 -11.24 -5.30 -41.56
CA LEU A 111 -12.05 -6.02 -42.53
C LEU A 111 -11.16 -6.76 -43.53
N VAL A 112 -11.38 -8.07 -43.66
CA VAL A 112 -10.90 -8.84 -44.83
C VAL A 112 -11.86 -8.58 -45.99
N ARG A 113 -11.36 -7.96 -47.05
CA ARG A 113 -12.13 -7.68 -48.27
C ARG A 113 -12.27 -8.96 -49.11
N GLN A 114 -13.27 -8.97 -50.00
CA GLN A 114 -13.51 -10.10 -50.91
C GLN A 114 -12.31 -10.45 -51.82
N ASP A 115 -11.46 -9.48 -52.13
CA ASP A 115 -10.21 -9.70 -52.90
C ASP A 115 -9.06 -10.29 -52.06
N GLY A 116 -9.29 -10.56 -50.77
CA GLY A 116 -8.32 -11.11 -49.83
C GLY A 116 -7.38 -10.08 -49.21
N THR A 117 -7.49 -8.80 -49.56
CA THR A 117 -6.71 -7.73 -48.92
C THR A 117 -7.44 -7.18 -47.68
N LEU A 118 -6.76 -6.37 -46.87
CA LEU A 118 -7.30 -5.80 -45.64
C LEU A 118 -7.68 -4.33 -45.83
N LEU A 119 -8.81 -3.94 -45.22
CA LEU A 119 -9.19 -2.55 -44.96
C LEU A 119 -9.24 -2.36 -43.45
N VAL A 120 -8.55 -1.33 -42.95
CA VAL A 120 -8.60 -0.97 -41.53
C VAL A 120 -9.05 0.47 -41.40
N ALA A 121 -10.07 0.70 -40.58
CA ALA A 121 -10.58 2.03 -40.25
C ALA A 121 -10.41 2.33 -38.76
N TYR A 122 -10.30 3.60 -38.41
CA TYR A 122 -10.19 4.10 -37.03
C TYR A 122 -10.59 5.56 -36.92
N THR A 123 -11.00 5.96 -35.73
CA THR A 123 -11.27 7.37 -35.39
C THR A 123 -10.94 7.61 -33.91
N GLY A 124 -11.01 8.86 -33.50
CA GLY A 124 -10.80 9.27 -32.11
C GLY A 124 -12.10 9.19 -31.30
N HIS A 125 -12.00 9.36 -29.98
CA HIS A 125 -13.15 9.42 -29.10
C HIS A 125 -13.64 10.87 -28.99
N ASP A 126 -14.67 11.20 -29.77
CA ASP A 126 -15.24 12.57 -29.88
C ASP A 126 -14.19 13.63 -30.29
N ALA A 127 -13.13 13.22 -30.98
CA ALA A 127 -12.04 14.11 -31.36
C ALA A 127 -12.14 14.59 -32.82
N PHE A 128 -12.51 13.69 -33.73
CA PHE A 128 -12.48 13.95 -35.17
C PHE A 128 -13.88 13.85 -35.80
N ARG A 129 -14.07 14.55 -36.91
CA ARG A 129 -15.33 14.56 -37.68
C ARG A 129 -15.34 13.57 -38.85
N TYR A 130 -14.34 12.71 -38.88
CA TYR A 130 -14.07 11.74 -39.93
C TYR A 130 -13.49 10.47 -39.27
N PHE A 131 -13.48 9.38 -40.03
CA PHE A 131 -12.65 8.22 -39.74
C PHE A 131 -11.46 8.22 -40.71
N ALA A 132 -10.31 7.76 -40.24
CA ALA A 132 -9.16 7.44 -41.06
C ALA A 132 -9.23 5.97 -41.51
N TYR A 133 -8.64 5.65 -42.64
CA TYR A 133 -8.58 4.27 -43.12
C TYR A 133 -7.35 3.99 -43.99
N ARG A 134 -6.93 2.73 -44.00
CA ARG A 134 -5.79 2.22 -44.79
C ARG A 134 -6.14 0.91 -45.47
N PHE A 135 -5.54 0.69 -46.64
CA PHE A 135 -5.62 -0.58 -47.35
C PHE A 135 -4.31 -1.33 -47.23
N SER A 136 -4.38 -2.66 -47.23
CA SER A 136 -3.23 -3.43 -47.64
C SER A 136 -3.13 -3.49 -49.17
N VAL A 137 -1.91 -3.47 -49.69
CA VAL A 137 -1.61 -3.62 -51.13
C VAL A 137 -1.36 -5.09 -51.52
N SER A 138 -1.34 -6.00 -50.54
CA SER A 138 -1.20 -7.44 -50.72
C SER A 138 -2.17 -8.23 -49.82
N THR A 139 -2.36 -9.51 -50.14
CA THR A 139 -3.20 -10.46 -49.37
C THR A 139 -2.47 -11.10 -48.19
N ASN A 140 -1.20 -10.74 -47.98
CA ASN A 140 -0.42 -11.17 -46.82
C ASN A 140 0.45 -10.02 -46.29
N PRO A 141 -0.16 -8.95 -45.75
CA PRO A 141 0.52 -7.70 -45.48
C PRO A 141 1.28 -7.71 -44.16
N VAL A 142 2.49 -8.27 -44.17
CA VAL A 142 3.31 -8.48 -42.97
C VAL A 142 4.35 -7.39 -42.71
N SER A 143 4.49 -6.42 -43.61
CA SER A 143 5.45 -5.31 -43.49
C SER A 143 4.76 -3.94 -43.61
N PRO A 144 5.37 -2.85 -43.07
CA PRO A 144 4.83 -1.50 -43.24
C PRO A 144 4.64 -1.07 -44.71
N SER A 145 5.48 -1.55 -45.62
CA SER A 145 5.36 -1.27 -47.07
C SER A 145 4.16 -1.95 -47.73
N ASP A 146 3.53 -2.92 -47.06
CA ASP A 146 2.31 -3.57 -47.55
C ASP A 146 1.04 -2.74 -47.29
N TRP A 147 1.17 -1.52 -46.77
CA TRP A 147 0.04 -0.67 -46.40
C TRP A 147 0.07 0.68 -47.11
N SER A 148 -1.11 1.18 -47.48
CA SER A 148 -1.28 2.52 -48.02
C SER A 148 -0.96 3.60 -46.98
N SER A 149 -0.76 4.83 -47.45
CA SER A 149 -0.88 6.02 -46.60
C SER A 149 -2.26 6.09 -45.93
N GLU A 150 -2.36 6.87 -44.85
CA GLU A 150 -3.62 7.16 -44.17
C GLU A 150 -4.55 7.95 -45.11
N ASN A 151 -5.75 7.43 -45.34
CA ASN A 151 -6.81 8.11 -46.07
C ASN A 151 -7.83 8.66 -45.07
N ILE A 152 -8.54 9.71 -45.45
CA ILE A 152 -9.54 10.37 -44.62
C ILE A 152 -10.93 10.17 -45.25
N GLY A 153 -11.88 9.72 -44.42
CA GLY A 153 -13.29 9.61 -44.78
C GLY A 153 -13.97 10.98 -44.91
N PRO A 154 -15.27 11.00 -45.24
CA PRO A 154 -16.01 12.25 -45.36
C PRO A 154 -16.07 12.99 -44.01
N ASP A 155 -15.84 14.31 -44.04
CA ASP A 155 -16.14 15.18 -42.90
C ASP A 155 -17.66 15.30 -42.76
N THR A 156 -18.19 14.84 -41.63
CA THR A 156 -19.63 14.85 -41.39
C THR A 156 -20.14 16.11 -40.72
N GLY A 157 -19.25 17.04 -40.36
CA GLY A 157 -19.57 18.23 -39.58
C GLY A 157 -19.74 17.97 -38.08
N THR A 158 -19.81 16.71 -37.64
CA THR A 158 -19.95 16.32 -36.23
C THR A 158 -18.86 15.35 -35.83
N ARG A 159 -18.46 15.36 -34.55
CA ARG A 159 -17.47 14.44 -34.01
C ARG A 159 -17.99 12.99 -34.00
N MET A 160 -17.09 12.02 -34.09
CA MET A 160 -17.45 10.59 -34.05
C MET A 160 -16.65 9.80 -33.02
N SER A 161 -17.09 8.57 -32.77
CA SER A 161 -16.41 7.56 -31.98
C SER A 161 -16.79 6.18 -32.51
N TYR A 162 -15.87 5.23 -32.39
CA TYR A 162 -16.03 3.84 -32.86
C TYR A 162 -16.16 3.71 -34.37
N VAL A 163 -15.65 2.61 -34.88
CA VAL A 163 -15.77 2.20 -36.29
C VAL A 163 -15.99 0.70 -36.33
N ASN A 164 -16.84 0.23 -37.23
CA ASN A 164 -17.21 -1.18 -37.31
C ASN A 164 -17.47 -1.54 -38.77
N LEU A 165 -16.48 -2.17 -39.40
CA LEU A 165 -16.48 -2.50 -40.81
C LEU A 165 -17.13 -3.86 -41.09
N PHE A 166 -18.04 -3.89 -42.06
CA PHE A 166 -18.66 -5.12 -42.56
C PHE A 166 -18.80 -5.08 -44.07
N GLN A 167 -18.59 -6.22 -44.74
CA GLN A 167 -18.82 -6.37 -46.17
C GLN A 167 -19.90 -7.42 -46.44
N LEU A 168 -20.84 -7.10 -47.34
CA LEU A 168 -21.90 -8.03 -47.76
C LEU A 168 -21.73 -8.39 -49.24
N PRO A 169 -21.13 -9.54 -49.57
CA PRO A 169 -21.03 -10.06 -50.93
C PRO A 169 -22.36 -10.13 -51.68
N ALA A 170 -23.45 -10.47 -50.99
CA ALA A 170 -24.79 -10.55 -51.59
C ALA A 170 -25.33 -9.19 -52.08
N GLU A 171 -24.71 -8.07 -51.67
CA GLU A 171 -25.08 -6.72 -52.11
C GLU A 171 -24.02 -6.10 -53.03
N GLY A 172 -23.44 -6.91 -53.91
CA GLY A 172 -22.36 -6.47 -54.79
C GLY A 172 -21.11 -6.06 -54.00
N SER A 173 -20.86 -6.75 -52.89
CA SER A 173 -19.68 -6.55 -52.02
C SER A 173 -19.58 -5.15 -51.43
N LYS A 174 -20.74 -4.52 -51.19
CA LYS A 174 -20.83 -3.24 -50.50
C LYS A 174 -20.23 -3.35 -49.10
N ILE A 175 -19.43 -2.35 -48.73
CA ILE A 175 -18.81 -2.21 -47.42
C ILE A 175 -19.62 -1.20 -46.61
N TYR A 176 -19.87 -1.50 -45.35
CA TYR A 176 -20.51 -0.63 -44.38
C TYR A 176 -19.52 -0.29 -43.27
N ASP A 177 -19.52 0.96 -42.82
CA ASP A 177 -18.87 1.39 -41.58
C ASP A 177 -19.92 1.96 -40.63
N PHE A 178 -20.05 1.36 -39.45
CA PHE A 178 -20.93 1.85 -38.40
C PHE A 178 -20.15 2.54 -37.28
N SER A 179 -20.57 3.76 -36.95
CA SER A 179 -19.95 4.60 -35.93
C SER A 179 -20.99 5.31 -35.08
N ARG A 180 -20.57 5.87 -33.95
CA ARG A 180 -21.33 6.89 -33.22
C ARG A 180 -20.96 8.24 -33.81
N ASN A 181 -21.88 8.93 -34.49
CA ASN A 181 -21.58 10.22 -35.12
C ASN A 181 -22.73 11.23 -35.01
N LEU A 182 -23.63 11.26 -36.00
CA LEU A 182 -24.68 12.29 -36.08
C LEU A 182 -25.56 12.24 -34.83
N ASN A 183 -25.63 13.36 -34.09
CA ASN A 183 -26.38 13.45 -32.84
C ASN A 183 -25.99 12.40 -31.78
N TYR A 184 -24.73 11.95 -31.74
CA TYR A 184 -24.28 10.82 -30.91
C TYR A 184 -25.04 9.50 -31.13
N ASN A 185 -25.77 9.39 -32.25
CA ASN A 185 -26.54 8.20 -32.58
C ASN A 185 -25.74 7.25 -33.50
N PRO A 186 -26.07 5.94 -33.50
CA PRO A 186 -25.53 4.98 -34.45
C PRO A 186 -25.76 5.47 -35.88
N THR A 187 -24.67 5.62 -36.62
CA THR A 187 -24.63 6.20 -37.97
C THR A 187 -23.88 5.25 -38.89
N VAL A 188 -24.35 5.11 -40.13
CA VAL A 188 -23.75 4.24 -41.15
C VAL A 188 -23.20 5.06 -42.31
N PHE A 189 -22.04 4.63 -42.79
CA PHE A 189 -21.47 4.98 -44.09
C PHE A 189 -21.40 3.71 -44.94
N TRP A 190 -21.40 3.85 -46.26
CA TRP A 190 -21.18 2.72 -47.14
C TRP A 190 -20.31 3.07 -48.33
N SER A 191 -19.67 2.04 -48.88
CA SER A 191 -18.85 2.10 -50.08
C SER A 191 -19.27 1.00 -51.05
N THR A 192 -19.44 1.37 -52.32
CA THR A 192 -19.76 0.45 -53.43
C THR A 192 -18.58 0.18 -54.34
N ASN A 193 -17.40 0.71 -54.01
CA ASN A 193 -16.16 0.59 -54.80
C ASN A 193 -14.98 0.12 -53.95
N GLY A 194 -15.22 -0.81 -53.03
CA GLY A 194 -14.16 -1.47 -52.24
C GLY A 194 -13.49 -0.59 -51.19
N GLY A 195 -14.16 0.49 -50.75
CA GLY A 195 -13.68 1.42 -49.72
C GLY A 195 -13.01 2.69 -50.26
N LEU A 196 -12.88 2.85 -51.58
CA LEU A 196 -12.19 4.00 -52.20
C LEU A 196 -12.94 5.32 -51.98
N THR A 197 -14.27 5.27 -51.99
CA THR A 197 -15.13 6.41 -51.65
C THR A 197 -16.28 5.97 -50.77
N TRP A 198 -16.74 6.87 -49.92
CA TRP A 198 -17.80 6.62 -48.94
C TRP A 198 -19.00 7.54 -49.17
N SER A 199 -20.19 7.05 -48.85
CA SER A 199 -21.43 7.81 -48.86
C SER A 199 -21.44 8.94 -47.83
N SER A 200 -22.42 9.84 -47.93
CA SER A 200 -22.81 10.67 -46.80
C SER A 200 -23.32 9.81 -45.62
N PRO A 201 -23.12 10.26 -44.36
CA PRO A 201 -23.59 9.55 -43.18
C PRO A 201 -25.12 9.49 -43.10
N GLN A 202 -25.65 8.38 -42.60
CA GLN A 202 -27.08 8.22 -42.32
C GLN A 202 -27.30 7.63 -40.91
N ILE A 203 -28.18 8.25 -40.12
CA ILE A 203 -28.53 7.71 -38.79
C ILE A 203 -29.28 6.40 -38.97
N VAL A 204 -28.84 5.34 -38.28
CA VAL A 204 -29.49 4.02 -38.27
C VAL A 204 -30.58 3.97 -37.20
N ILE A 205 -30.22 4.28 -35.95
CA ILE A 205 -31.15 4.27 -34.82
C ILE A 205 -31.14 5.68 -34.23
N ARG A 206 -32.32 6.28 -34.08
CA ARG A 206 -32.47 7.60 -33.45
C ARG A 206 -33.17 7.47 -32.11
N THR A 207 -32.47 7.94 -31.08
CA THR A 207 -33.00 8.19 -29.73
C THR A 207 -32.73 9.64 -29.33
N GLY A 208 -33.62 10.19 -28.52
CA GLY A 208 -33.53 11.51 -27.94
C GLY A 208 -33.58 12.66 -28.97
N THR A 209 -33.54 13.87 -28.44
CA THR A 209 -33.48 15.12 -29.22
C THR A 209 -32.11 15.78 -29.18
N GLY A 210 -31.17 15.25 -28.39
CA GLY A 210 -29.78 15.72 -28.28
C GLY A 210 -29.05 15.11 -27.08
N GLY A 211 -27.93 14.44 -27.31
CA GLY A 211 -27.04 13.95 -26.24
C GLY A 211 -27.23 12.50 -25.77
N THR A 212 -28.36 11.85 -26.08
CA THR A 212 -28.57 10.41 -25.86
C THR A 212 -27.67 9.59 -26.79
N ARG A 213 -27.07 8.50 -26.27
CA ARG A 213 -26.02 7.74 -26.97
C ARG A 213 -26.32 6.24 -26.94
N PRO A 214 -27.13 5.71 -27.87
CA PRO A 214 -27.30 4.27 -28.01
C PRO A 214 -25.96 3.60 -28.29
N TYR A 215 -25.69 2.50 -27.61
CA TYR A 215 -24.52 1.68 -27.85
C TYR A 215 -24.91 0.46 -28.66
N VAL A 216 -24.07 0.09 -29.65
CA VAL A 216 -24.38 -0.98 -30.58
C VAL A 216 -23.18 -1.92 -30.72
N LYS A 217 -23.48 -3.21 -30.74
CA LYS A 217 -22.56 -4.30 -31.09
C LYS A 217 -23.08 -4.98 -32.35
N TYR A 218 -22.15 -5.44 -33.18
CA TYR A 218 -22.45 -5.94 -34.50
C TYR A 218 -21.84 -7.33 -34.73
N CYS A 219 -22.54 -8.17 -35.51
CA CYS A 219 -21.95 -9.34 -36.14
C CYS A 219 -22.57 -9.57 -37.52
N THR A 220 -21.99 -10.46 -38.32
CA THR A 220 -22.46 -10.74 -39.68
C THR A 220 -22.33 -12.23 -39.98
N ASP A 221 -23.13 -12.72 -40.92
CA ASP A 221 -22.92 -14.03 -41.55
C ASP A 221 -21.85 -13.98 -42.67
N HIS A 222 -21.19 -12.83 -42.84
CA HIS A 222 -20.20 -12.54 -43.86
C HIS A 222 -20.71 -12.69 -45.31
N GLN A 223 -22.04 -12.69 -45.50
CA GLN A 223 -22.67 -12.94 -46.80
C GLN A 223 -23.77 -11.93 -47.10
N ARG A 224 -24.84 -11.93 -46.30
CA ARG A 224 -26.08 -11.17 -46.58
C ARG A 224 -26.68 -10.44 -45.38
N ARG A 225 -26.24 -10.73 -44.13
CA ARG A 225 -26.84 -10.17 -42.90
C ARG A 225 -25.85 -9.42 -42.04
N ILE A 226 -26.32 -8.36 -41.39
CA ILE A 226 -25.64 -7.69 -40.27
C ILE A 226 -26.61 -7.63 -39.09
N HIS A 227 -26.23 -8.20 -37.95
CA HIS A 227 -27.02 -8.19 -36.73
C HIS A 227 -26.57 -7.04 -35.82
N LEU A 228 -27.52 -6.39 -35.17
CA LEU A 228 -27.30 -5.27 -34.27
C LEU A 228 -27.87 -5.61 -32.90
N LEU A 229 -27.03 -5.56 -31.89
CA LEU A 229 -27.38 -5.63 -30.47
C LEU A 229 -27.23 -4.24 -29.87
N TYR A 230 -28.30 -3.64 -29.35
CA TYR A 230 -28.25 -2.24 -28.92
C TYR A 230 -29.04 -1.94 -27.65
N THR A 231 -28.69 -0.82 -27.01
CA THR A 231 -29.36 -0.27 -25.82
C THR A 231 -30.00 1.08 -26.10
N ASP A 232 -30.89 1.53 -25.21
CA ASP A 232 -31.54 2.85 -25.30
C ASP A 232 -30.54 4.01 -25.21
N GLY A 233 -29.49 3.88 -24.40
CA GLY A 233 -28.47 4.91 -24.19
C GLY A 233 -27.25 4.41 -23.40
N HIS A 234 -26.59 5.35 -22.70
CA HIS A 234 -25.54 5.04 -21.73
C HIS A 234 -26.16 4.56 -20.40
N PRO A 235 -25.68 3.47 -19.78
CA PRO A 235 -26.28 2.92 -18.56
C PRO A 235 -26.28 3.90 -17.37
N ARG A 236 -25.28 4.76 -17.21
CA ARG A 236 -25.33 5.91 -16.28
C ARG A 236 -26.57 6.79 -16.40
N ASP A 237 -26.98 7.09 -17.63
CA ASP A 237 -27.93 8.17 -17.92
C ASP A 237 -29.33 7.63 -18.25
N VAL A 238 -29.44 6.36 -18.63
CA VAL A 238 -30.66 5.76 -19.18
C VAL A 238 -30.92 4.40 -18.57
N ALA A 239 -32.19 4.16 -18.25
CA ALA A 239 -32.75 2.89 -17.82
C ALA A 239 -32.73 1.83 -18.95
N ASN A 240 -31.53 1.36 -19.28
CA ASN A 240 -31.28 0.56 -20.48
C ASN A 240 -31.97 -0.81 -20.46
N SER A 241 -32.75 -1.04 -21.50
CA SER A 241 -33.12 -2.36 -22.01
C SER A 241 -32.14 -2.78 -23.12
N LEU A 242 -32.24 -4.03 -23.56
CA LEU A 242 -31.39 -4.60 -24.61
C LEU A 242 -32.25 -5.13 -25.76
N TYR A 243 -31.90 -4.78 -26.99
CA TYR A 243 -32.67 -5.06 -28.19
C TYR A 243 -31.83 -5.74 -29.27
N HIS A 244 -32.48 -6.55 -30.10
CA HIS A 244 -31.89 -7.12 -31.31
C HIS A 244 -32.71 -6.77 -32.56
N ILE A 245 -31.98 -6.38 -33.62
CA ILE A 245 -32.46 -6.31 -35.01
C ILE A 245 -31.41 -6.90 -35.94
N TYR A 246 -31.80 -7.23 -37.16
CA TYR A 246 -30.83 -7.53 -38.23
C TYR A 246 -31.19 -6.80 -39.52
N TYR A 247 -30.15 -6.43 -40.27
CA TYR A 247 -30.23 -5.92 -41.62
C TYR A 247 -30.05 -7.07 -42.62
N GLN A 248 -30.87 -7.10 -43.66
CA GLN A 248 -30.72 -7.96 -44.83
C GLN A 248 -31.36 -7.28 -46.05
N GLU A 249 -30.68 -7.30 -47.19
CA GLU A 249 -31.25 -6.96 -48.52
C GLU A 249 -32.02 -5.63 -48.53
N GLY A 250 -31.44 -4.58 -47.95
CA GLY A 250 -32.05 -3.25 -47.93
C GLY A 250 -33.10 -2.99 -46.84
N ALA A 251 -33.32 -3.90 -45.89
CA ALA A 251 -34.28 -3.71 -44.79
C ALA A 251 -33.79 -4.22 -43.43
N PHE A 252 -34.34 -3.65 -42.36
CA PHE A 252 -34.15 -4.05 -40.97
C PHE A 252 -35.35 -4.85 -40.49
N TYR A 253 -35.07 -5.92 -39.76
CA TYR A 253 -36.03 -6.88 -39.25
C TYR A 253 -35.82 -7.13 -37.75
N ARG A 254 -36.90 -7.51 -37.07
CA ARG A 254 -36.85 -8.10 -35.73
C ARG A 254 -36.33 -9.54 -35.80
N SER A 255 -36.02 -10.12 -34.64
CA SER A 255 -35.46 -11.49 -34.54
C SER A 255 -36.33 -12.57 -35.17
N ASP A 256 -37.65 -12.37 -35.16
CA ASP A 256 -38.66 -13.26 -35.74
C ASP A 256 -38.86 -13.06 -37.26
N GLY A 257 -38.12 -12.13 -37.88
CA GLY A 257 -38.25 -11.78 -39.29
C GLY A 257 -39.35 -10.77 -39.61
N THR A 258 -40.00 -10.19 -38.61
CA THR A 258 -40.93 -9.08 -38.84
C THR A 258 -40.18 -7.86 -39.36
N LEU A 259 -40.63 -7.31 -40.48
CA LEU A 259 -40.09 -6.07 -41.04
C LEU A 259 -40.25 -4.92 -40.03
N LEU A 260 -39.15 -4.22 -39.75
CA LEU A 260 -39.11 -3.04 -38.90
C LEU A 260 -39.02 -1.76 -39.73
N LYS A 261 -38.05 -1.68 -40.65
CA LYS A 261 -37.79 -0.46 -41.44
C LYS A 261 -37.00 -0.77 -42.71
N TYR A 262 -37.33 -0.11 -43.82
CA TYR A 262 -36.45 -0.10 -45.00
C TYR A 262 -35.27 0.85 -44.79
N PHE A 263 -34.09 0.49 -45.32
CA PHE A 263 -32.87 1.29 -45.22
C PHE A 263 -33.05 2.70 -45.82
N THR A 264 -33.78 2.79 -46.94
CA THR A 264 -34.10 4.07 -47.60
C THR A 264 -34.94 5.01 -46.74
N ASN A 265 -35.61 4.49 -45.71
CA ASN A 265 -36.54 5.24 -44.84
C ASN A 265 -35.96 5.48 -43.44
N LEU A 266 -34.68 5.18 -43.23
CA LEU A 266 -33.99 5.48 -41.97
C LEU A 266 -34.08 6.99 -41.62
N PRO A 267 -34.05 7.34 -40.32
CA PRO A 267 -33.69 6.50 -39.17
C PRO A 267 -34.82 5.61 -38.62
N ILE A 268 -34.44 4.57 -37.87
CA ILE A 268 -35.33 3.84 -36.95
C ILE A 268 -35.61 4.74 -35.75
N MET A 269 -36.87 5.14 -35.56
CA MET A 269 -37.33 6.05 -34.50
C MET A 269 -37.66 5.27 -33.22
N HIS A 270 -36.63 4.90 -32.47
CA HIS A 270 -36.73 4.02 -31.29
C HIS A 270 -37.71 4.53 -30.22
N ASP A 271 -37.68 5.84 -29.94
CA ASP A 271 -38.56 6.47 -28.94
C ASP A 271 -40.02 6.55 -29.40
N ALA A 272 -40.27 6.49 -30.71
CA ALA A 272 -41.61 6.44 -31.29
C ALA A 272 -42.17 5.00 -31.39
N GLY A 273 -41.46 4.01 -30.85
CA GLY A 273 -41.89 2.61 -30.83
C GLY A 273 -41.35 1.75 -31.97
N GLU A 274 -40.53 2.28 -32.88
CA GLU A 274 -39.81 1.49 -33.88
C GLU A 274 -38.65 0.74 -33.19
N ARG A 275 -38.96 -0.27 -32.39
CA ARG A 275 -37.99 -1.02 -31.58
C ARG A 275 -37.74 -2.43 -32.12
N GLY A 276 -36.51 -2.91 -31.89
CA GLY A 276 -36.13 -4.30 -32.09
C GLY A 276 -36.82 -5.29 -31.15
N SER A 277 -36.49 -6.56 -31.30
CA SER A 277 -36.92 -7.58 -30.34
C SER A 277 -36.26 -7.31 -28.99
N VAL A 278 -37.06 -7.26 -27.92
CA VAL A 278 -36.55 -7.11 -26.55
C VAL A 278 -35.88 -8.41 -26.10
N ILE A 279 -34.62 -8.31 -25.68
CA ILE A 279 -33.87 -9.42 -25.07
C ILE A 279 -33.96 -9.29 -23.55
N TYR A 280 -33.60 -8.12 -23.02
CA TYR A 280 -33.66 -7.77 -21.61
C TYR A 280 -34.48 -6.49 -21.46
N GLN A 281 -35.51 -6.52 -20.62
CA GLN A 281 -36.36 -5.38 -20.33
C GLN A 281 -35.95 -4.80 -18.98
N TYR A 282 -35.54 -3.53 -18.94
CA TYR A 282 -35.34 -2.81 -17.68
C TYR A 282 -36.65 -2.76 -16.88
N SER A 283 -36.54 -2.91 -15.56
CA SER A 283 -37.64 -2.70 -14.61
C SER A 283 -37.11 -2.47 -13.19
N ASP A 284 -37.73 -1.53 -12.47
CA ASP A 284 -37.53 -1.31 -11.03
C ASP A 284 -38.47 -2.15 -10.16
N LEU A 285 -39.42 -2.86 -10.77
CA LEU A 285 -40.37 -3.68 -10.01
C LEU A 285 -39.64 -4.82 -9.29
N PRO A 286 -40.08 -5.18 -8.07
CA PRO A 286 -39.52 -6.31 -7.34
C PRO A 286 -39.50 -7.60 -8.17
N GLN A 287 -38.37 -8.29 -8.15
CA GLN A 287 -38.15 -9.54 -8.85
C GLN A 287 -37.11 -10.37 -8.11
N ASN A 288 -37.38 -11.68 -8.00
CA ASN A 288 -36.51 -12.63 -7.31
C ASN A 288 -35.77 -13.56 -8.27
N ASP A 289 -36.25 -13.74 -9.52
CA ASP A 289 -35.53 -14.50 -10.54
C ASP A 289 -34.66 -13.54 -11.38
N PRO A 290 -33.32 -13.52 -11.19
CA PRO A 290 -32.44 -12.65 -11.95
C PRO A 290 -32.46 -12.99 -13.45
N ASN A 291 -32.93 -14.16 -13.87
CA ASN A 291 -33.08 -14.47 -15.30
C ASN A 291 -34.22 -13.67 -15.96
N GLN A 292 -35.12 -13.06 -15.19
CA GLN A 292 -36.14 -12.14 -15.72
C GLN A 292 -35.57 -10.73 -15.86
N TRP A 293 -35.19 -10.12 -14.73
CA TRP A 293 -34.45 -8.86 -14.63
C TRP A 293 -33.91 -8.72 -13.20
N ILE A 294 -32.91 -7.86 -13.04
CA ILE A 294 -32.49 -7.40 -11.71
C ILE A 294 -33.20 -6.06 -11.45
N PRO A 295 -33.89 -5.87 -10.32
CA PRO A 295 -34.52 -4.58 -10.01
C PRO A 295 -33.49 -3.45 -10.02
N GLY A 296 -33.74 -2.42 -10.84
CA GLY A 296 -32.83 -1.30 -11.10
C GLY A 296 -31.62 -1.64 -11.97
N GLY A 297 -31.53 -2.87 -12.50
CA GLY A 297 -30.43 -3.34 -13.30
C GLY A 297 -30.52 -2.88 -14.75
N ARG A 298 -29.55 -2.07 -15.20
CA ARG A 298 -29.49 -1.45 -16.53
C ARG A 298 -28.57 -2.27 -17.44
N ALA A 299 -29.05 -2.67 -18.63
CA ALA A 299 -28.24 -3.51 -19.53
C ALA A 299 -27.22 -2.70 -20.34
N TRP A 300 -26.13 -3.35 -20.73
CA TRP A 300 -25.16 -2.78 -21.67
C TRP A 300 -24.57 -3.84 -22.60
N CYS A 301 -24.69 -3.62 -23.91
CA CYS A 301 -24.29 -4.58 -24.93
C CYS A 301 -22.76 -4.79 -24.95
N TRP A 302 -22.32 -6.04 -25.08
CA TRP A 302 -20.90 -6.38 -25.05
C TRP A 302 -20.41 -7.16 -26.27
N ASP A 303 -21.04 -8.29 -26.61
CA ASP A 303 -20.67 -9.10 -27.78
C ASP A 303 -21.86 -9.88 -28.35
N ILE A 304 -21.81 -10.17 -29.65
CA ILE A 304 -22.82 -10.92 -30.38
C ILE A 304 -22.15 -11.79 -31.45
N ALA A 305 -22.62 -13.03 -31.59
CA ALA A 305 -22.19 -14.00 -32.59
C ALA A 305 -23.39 -14.78 -33.13
N LEU A 306 -23.19 -15.58 -34.17
CA LEU A 306 -24.20 -16.46 -34.73
C LEU A 306 -23.86 -17.90 -34.40
N ASP A 307 -24.86 -18.68 -33.99
CA ASP A 307 -24.70 -20.13 -33.86
C ASP A 307 -24.65 -20.82 -35.24
N THR A 308 -24.47 -22.13 -35.24
CA THR A 308 -24.37 -22.93 -36.47
C THR A 308 -25.64 -22.94 -37.32
N GLN A 309 -26.78 -22.50 -36.78
CA GLN A 309 -28.05 -22.33 -37.51
C GLN A 309 -28.25 -20.89 -38.01
N GLY A 310 -27.31 -19.99 -37.72
CA GLY A 310 -27.42 -18.57 -38.04
C GLY A 310 -28.30 -17.79 -37.07
N TYR A 311 -28.62 -18.34 -35.89
CA TYR A 311 -29.37 -17.64 -34.86
C TYR A 311 -28.43 -16.81 -33.97
N PRO A 312 -28.84 -15.60 -33.58
CA PRO A 312 -28.01 -14.73 -32.76
C PRO A 312 -27.89 -15.22 -31.32
N VAL A 313 -26.66 -15.17 -30.83
CA VAL A 313 -26.25 -15.39 -29.43
C VAL A 313 -25.53 -14.14 -28.97
N CYS A 314 -25.86 -13.62 -27.79
CA CYS A 314 -25.22 -12.43 -27.26
C CYS A 314 -24.86 -12.57 -25.78
N VAL A 315 -23.89 -11.76 -25.39
CA VAL A 315 -23.50 -11.54 -24.00
C VAL A 315 -23.51 -10.05 -23.70
N PHE A 316 -23.91 -9.72 -22.48
CA PHE A 316 -24.07 -8.34 -22.04
C PHE A 316 -23.84 -8.23 -20.54
N SER A 317 -23.55 -7.02 -20.10
CA SER A 317 -23.47 -6.67 -18.69
C SER A 317 -24.79 -6.05 -18.23
N VAL A 318 -25.08 -6.16 -16.93
CA VAL A 318 -26.15 -5.44 -16.25
C VAL A 318 -25.54 -4.73 -15.04
N GLN A 319 -25.69 -3.42 -14.97
CA GLN A 319 -25.17 -2.55 -13.91
C GLN A 319 -26.22 -2.30 -12.85
N LYS A 320 -25.84 -2.36 -11.57
CA LYS A 320 -26.69 -1.99 -10.43
C LYS A 320 -25.90 -1.24 -9.37
N ASP A 321 -26.48 -0.14 -8.93
CA ASP A 321 -25.85 0.74 -7.96
C ASP A 321 -26.11 0.28 -6.52
N ASN A 322 -25.20 0.66 -5.63
CA ASN A 322 -25.34 0.60 -4.18
C ASN A 322 -25.70 -0.80 -3.63
N VAL A 323 -25.08 -1.85 -4.17
CA VAL A 323 -25.46 -3.23 -3.82
C VAL A 323 -24.95 -3.64 -2.45
N THR A 324 -23.71 -3.26 -2.09
CA THR A 324 -23.10 -3.59 -0.78
C THR A 324 -22.88 -2.38 0.13
N GLY A 325 -23.24 -1.17 -0.32
CA GLY A 325 -22.91 0.10 0.33
C GLY A 325 -23.19 1.28 -0.60
N THR A 326 -22.61 2.45 -0.33
CA THR A 326 -22.88 3.69 -1.10
C THR A 326 -21.66 4.24 -1.84
N ASN A 327 -20.54 3.53 -1.86
CA ASN A 327 -19.36 3.95 -2.62
C ASN A 327 -19.42 3.38 -4.04
N TRP A 328 -18.72 3.99 -5.01
CA TRP A 328 -18.67 3.48 -6.39
C TRP A 328 -18.19 2.02 -6.50
N TYR A 329 -17.33 1.57 -5.57
CA TYR A 329 -16.86 0.19 -5.53
C TYR A 329 -17.87 -0.78 -4.88
N ASP A 330 -18.99 -0.26 -4.35
CA ASP A 330 -20.15 -1.02 -3.85
C ASP A 330 -21.18 -1.31 -4.95
N ASP A 331 -21.05 -0.69 -6.12
CA ASP A 331 -21.82 -1.01 -7.30
C ASP A 331 -21.42 -2.40 -7.83
N ARG A 332 -22.35 -3.08 -8.49
CA ARG A 332 -22.11 -4.43 -9.02
C ARG A 332 -22.55 -4.56 -10.45
N ILE A 333 -21.74 -5.31 -11.18
CA ILE A 333 -21.99 -5.66 -12.57
C ILE A 333 -22.23 -7.17 -12.66
N TYR A 334 -23.19 -7.55 -13.49
CA TYR A 334 -23.63 -8.93 -13.70
C TYR A 334 -23.52 -9.29 -15.18
N TYR A 335 -23.01 -10.47 -15.49
CA TYR A 335 -22.95 -10.96 -16.86
C TYR A 335 -24.14 -11.85 -17.19
N TYR A 336 -24.68 -11.61 -18.39
CA TYR A 336 -25.75 -12.39 -18.96
C TYR A 336 -25.32 -13.03 -20.28
N TYR A 337 -25.89 -14.20 -20.52
CA TYR A 337 -25.88 -14.88 -21.81
C TYR A 337 -27.32 -14.95 -22.33
N ALA A 338 -27.53 -14.66 -23.60
CA ALA A 338 -28.82 -14.82 -24.25
C ALA A 338 -28.71 -15.40 -25.65
N ARG A 339 -29.71 -16.17 -26.07
CA ARG A 339 -29.80 -16.74 -27.41
C ARG A 339 -31.21 -16.72 -27.95
N TRP A 340 -31.33 -16.58 -29.27
CA TRP A 340 -32.57 -16.80 -30.00
C TRP A 340 -32.75 -18.29 -30.31
N THR A 341 -33.93 -18.84 -30.04
CA THR A 341 -34.23 -20.26 -30.29
C THR A 341 -34.89 -20.53 -31.64
N GLY A 342 -35.08 -19.50 -32.46
CA GLY A 342 -35.96 -19.53 -33.62
C GLY A 342 -37.36 -19.01 -33.33
N SER A 343 -37.80 -19.02 -32.06
CA SER A 343 -39.13 -18.54 -31.66
C SER A 343 -39.12 -17.55 -30.50
N ASN A 344 -38.16 -17.65 -29.57
CA ASN A 344 -38.08 -16.80 -28.39
C ASN A 344 -36.62 -16.54 -27.98
N TRP A 345 -36.39 -15.42 -27.28
CA TRP A 345 -35.13 -15.18 -26.60
C TRP A 345 -35.10 -15.89 -25.26
N ILE A 346 -34.06 -16.67 -25.01
CA ILE A 346 -33.73 -17.21 -23.68
C ILE A 346 -32.55 -16.41 -23.15
N LYS A 347 -32.63 -15.92 -21.91
CA LYS A 347 -31.54 -15.24 -21.22
C LYS A 347 -31.26 -15.85 -19.85
N ARG A 348 -29.99 -15.82 -19.44
CA ARG A 348 -29.53 -16.31 -18.15
C ARG A 348 -28.50 -15.37 -17.53
N PHE A 349 -28.66 -15.12 -16.23
CA PHE A 349 -27.60 -14.56 -15.39
C PHE A 349 -26.55 -15.66 -15.18
N ILE A 350 -25.30 -15.42 -15.59
CA ILE A 350 -24.28 -16.48 -15.66
C ILE A 350 -23.06 -16.25 -14.78
N ALA A 351 -22.80 -15.00 -14.37
CA ALA A 351 -21.71 -14.70 -13.45
C ALA A 351 -21.79 -13.28 -12.87
N HIS A 352 -21.32 -13.12 -11.64
CA HIS A 352 -20.94 -11.81 -11.09
C HIS A 352 -19.66 -11.31 -11.75
N ALA A 353 -19.71 -10.13 -12.37
CA ALA A 353 -18.52 -9.45 -12.86
C ALA A 353 -17.70 -8.81 -11.72
N GLY A 354 -18.35 -8.57 -10.58
CA GLY A 354 -17.78 -7.89 -9.42
C GLY A 354 -18.05 -6.39 -9.47
N ARG A 355 -17.09 -5.58 -9.01
CA ARG A 355 -17.23 -4.12 -8.95
C ARG A 355 -16.87 -3.46 -10.30
N PRO A 356 -17.12 -2.15 -10.48
CA PRO A 356 -16.65 -1.40 -11.63
C PRO A 356 -15.12 -1.24 -11.64
N LEU A 357 -14.55 -0.91 -12.81
CA LEU A 357 -13.10 -0.72 -12.96
C LEU A 357 -12.57 0.52 -12.21
N TYR A 358 -13.30 1.64 -12.23
CA TYR A 358 -12.92 2.90 -11.57
C TYR A 358 -14.13 3.83 -11.39
N ALA A 359 -14.00 4.83 -10.53
CA ALA A 359 -15.12 5.64 -10.03
C ALA A 359 -15.85 6.50 -11.08
N ALA A 360 -15.13 7.11 -12.03
CA ALA A 360 -15.73 8.05 -12.98
C ALA A 360 -16.59 7.35 -14.06
N GLU A 361 -16.36 6.05 -14.26
CA GLU A 361 -17.14 5.19 -15.15
C GLU A 361 -17.49 3.90 -14.39
N ASP A 362 -18.33 4.05 -13.37
CA ASP A 362 -18.91 3.02 -12.51
C ASP A 362 -19.75 1.95 -13.26
N ASP A 363 -19.96 2.11 -14.57
CA ASP A 363 -20.59 1.08 -15.41
C ASP A 363 -19.57 0.13 -16.09
N TYR A 364 -18.26 0.43 -16.04
CA TYR A 364 -17.24 -0.29 -16.79
C TYR A 364 -16.86 -1.61 -16.11
N ALA A 365 -17.03 -2.72 -16.83
CA ALA A 365 -16.76 -4.06 -16.33
C ALA A 365 -15.39 -4.60 -16.74
N GLY A 366 -14.95 -5.66 -16.06
CA GLY A 366 -13.80 -6.48 -16.48
C GLY A 366 -13.96 -7.05 -17.88
N GLY A 367 -15.18 -7.38 -18.31
CA GLY A 367 -15.56 -7.77 -19.66
C GLY A 367 -15.95 -9.23 -19.87
N ILE A 368 -16.67 -9.48 -20.96
CA ILE A 368 -17.17 -10.79 -21.38
C ILE A 368 -17.11 -10.91 -22.91
N CYS A 369 -16.76 -12.06 -23.48
CA CYS A 369 -16.88 -12.26 -24.93
C CYS A 369 -17.32 -13.67 -25.29
N LEU A 370 -17.84 -13.82 -26.51
CA LEU A 370 -18.16 -15.10 -27.11
C LEU A 370 -16.97 -15.59 -27.94
N ASP A 371 -16.83 -16.91 -28.05
CA ASP A 371 -16.13 -17.46 -29.21
C ASP A 371 -17.05 -17.32 -30.44
N PRO A 372 -16.64 -16.56 -31.47
CA PRO A 372 -17.47 -16.31 -32.65
C PRO A 372 -17.67 -17.55 -33.52
N THR A 373 -16.83 -18.59 -33.36
CA THR A 373 -16.95 -19.85 -34.11
C THR A 373 -17.81 -20.88 -33.37
N ASP A 374 -17.84 -20.81 -32.04
CA ASP A 374 -18.70 -21.61 -31.19
C ASP A 374 -19.24 -20.77 -30.02
N PRO A 375 -20.39 -20.08 -30.20
CA PRO A 375 -20.95 -19.21 -29.18
C PRO A 375 -21.40 -19.92 -27.89
N ARG A 376 -21.26 -21.25 -27.80
CA ARG A 376 -21.40 -21.97 -26.52
C ARG A 376 -20.23 -21.72 -25.56
N ILE A 377 -19.13 -21.18 -26.07
CA ILE A 377 -17.93 -20.84 -25.30
C ILE A 377 -17.97 -19.34 -24.97
N VAL A 378 -17.84 -19.03 -23.68
CA VAL A 378 -17.77 -17.67 -23.16
C VAL A 378 -16.45 -17.47 -22.41
N TYR A 379 -15.92 -16.25 -22.47
CA TYR A 379 -14.79 -15.83 -21.65
C TYR A 379 -15.21 -14.63 -20.82
N ILE A 380 -14.96 -14.65 -19.52
CA ILE A 380 -15.33 -13.53 -18.61
C ILE A 380 -14.13 -13.08 -17.81
N SER A 381 -14.12 -11.81 -17.45
CA SER A 381 -13.20 -11.19 -16.48
C SER A 381 -13.99 -10.65 -15.29
N SER A 382 -13.58 -11.02 -14.06
CA SER A 382 -14.30 -10.71 -12.82
C SER A 382 -13.35 -10.60 -11.63
N ASN A 383 -13.70 -9.76 -10.67
CA ASN A 383 -13.03 -9.69 -9.37
C ASN A 383 -13.92 -10.14 -8.19
N ALA A 384 -15.15 -10.59 -8.45
CA ALA A 384 -16.02 -11.20 -7.44
C ALA A 384 -15.35 -12.42 -6.80
N ARG A 385 -15.47 -12.63 -5.48
CA ARG A 385 -14.85 -13.77 -4.79
C ARG A 385 -15.38 -15.10 -5.32
N ASP A 386 -16.69 -15.17 -5.52
CA ASP A 386 -17.43 -16.36 -5.97
C ASP A 386 -18.25 -15.99 -7.22
N PRO A 387 -17.63 -15.84 -8.42
CA PRO A 387 -18.31 -15.30 -9.61
C PRO A 387 -19.53 -16.11 -10.04
N PHE A 388 -19.61 -17.38 -9.68
CA PHE A 388 -20.64 -18.32 -10.13
C PHE A 388 -21.69 -18.64 -9.06
N ASP A 389 -21.74 -17.86 -7.96
CA ASP A 389 -22.87 -17.92 -7.01
C ASP A 389 -24.09 -17.18 -7.58
N LEU A 390 -24.87 -17.87 -8.39
CA LEU A 390 -26.01 -17.28 -9.10
C LEU A 390 -27.26 -17.11 -8.24
N ALA A 391 -27.22 -17.51 -6.96
CA ALA A 391 -28.38 -17.50 -6.08
C ALA A 391 -28.69 -16.12 -5.48
N THR A 392 -27.76 -15.17 -5.56
CA THR A 392 -27.90 -13.83 -4.98
C THR A 392 -27.40 -12.75 -5.92
N THR A 393 -27.94 -11.54 -5.78
CA THR A 393 -27.46 -10.29 -6.42
C THR A 393 -27.25 -9.18 -5.39
N THR A 394 -27.15 -9.53 -4.10
CA THR A 394 -27.00 -8.58 -2.99
C THR A 394 -25.77 -8.86 -2.12
N ASN A 395 -25.29 -10.10 -2.10
CA ASN A 395 -24.06 -10.47 -1.39
C ASN A 395 -22.99 -10.83 -2.42
N VAL A 396 -22.33 -9.81 -2.99
CA VAL A 396 -21.27 -10.00 -3.98
C VAL A 396 -19.92 -9.55 -3.39
N PRO A 397 -19.28 -10.37 -2.53
CA PRO A 397 -17.94 -10.10 -2.03
C PRO A 397 -16.90 -10.06 -3.15
N LEU A 398 -15.83 -9.31 -2.93
CA LEU A 398 -14.66 -9.30 -3.81
C LEU A 398 -13.59 -10.26 -3.29
N ARG A 399 -12.76 -10.78 -4.19
CA ARG A 399 -11.63 -11.64 -3.82
C ARG A 399 -10.53 -10.85 -3.10
N THR A 400 -9.68 -11.55 -2.36
CA THR A 400 -8.47 -10.95 -1.76
C THR A 400 -7.58 -10.36 -2.86
N GLY A 401 -7.21 -9.08 -2.71
CA GLY A 401 -6.44 -8.32 -3.71
C GLY A 401 -7.26 -7.75 -4.86
N GLU A 402 -8.54 -8.12 -4.97
CA GLU A 402 -9.55 -7.51 -5.85
C GLU A 402 -9.19 -7.46 -7.35
N ARG A 403 -8.28 -8.34 -7.79
CA ARG A 403 -7.83 -8.41 -9.18
C ARG A 403 -8.88 -9.04 -10.09
N TYR A 404 -8.98 -8.51 -11.30
CA TYR A 404 -9.77 -9.14 -12.35
C TYR A 404 -9.02 -10.34 -12.93
N GLU A 405 -9.64 -11.51 -12.84
CA GLU A 405 -9.14 -12.76 -13.43
C GLU A 405 -10.06 -13.25 -14.52
N LEU A 406 -9.54 -14.10 -15.40
CA LEU A 406 -10.27 -14.68 -16.52
C LEU A 406 -10.75 -16.10 -16.23
N TRP A 407 -11.94 -16.44 -16.73
CA TRP A 407 -12.41 -17.82 -16.85
C TRP A 407 -12.99 -18.07 -18.22
N ARG A 408 -12.93 -19.33 -18.62
CA ARG A 408 -13.61 -19.89 -19.77
C ARG A 408 -14.82 -20.68 -19.30
N GLY A 409 -15.99 -20.39 -19.85
CA GLY A 409 -17.23 -21.13 -19.63
C GLY A 409 -17.62 -21.89 -20.89
N ILE A 410 -18.12 -23.12 -20.75
CA ILE A 410 -18.75 -23.88 -21.83
C ILE A 410 -20.16 -24.28 -21.42
N THR A 411 -21.13 -24.05 -22.29
CA THR A 411 -22.49 -24.60 -22.13
C THR A 411 -22.77 -25.75 -23.09
N THR A 412 -23.43 -26.81 -22.60
CA THR A 412 -23.90 -27.94 -23.42
C THR A 412 -25.42 -28.02 -23.51
N ASP A 413 -26.14 -27.17 -22.78
CA ASP A 413 -27.60 -27.18 -22.63
C ASP A 413 -28.26 -25.91 -23.19
N GLY A 414 -27.54 -25.17 -24.03
CA GLY A 414 -28.06 -23.98 -24.70
C GLY A 414 -28.06 -22.74 -23.80
N GLY A 415 -27.07 -22.64 -22.90
CA GLY A 415 -26.81 -21.49 -22.04
C GLY A 415 -27.53 -21.53 -20.69
N LEU A 416 -28.12 -22.66 -20.30
CA LEU A 416 -28.81 -22.80 -19.01
C LEU A 416 -27.79 -23.00 -17.88
N THR A 417 -26.72 -23.76 -18.13
CA THR A 417 -25.60 -23.95 -17.23
C THR A 417 -24.27 -23.85 -17.97
N PHE A 418 -23.20 -23.55 -17.22
CA PHE A 418 -21.83 -23.43 -17.73
C PHE A 418 -20.85 -24.20 -16.85
N GLU A 419 -19.94 -24.92 -17.49
CA GLU A 419 -18.74 -25.46 -16.86
C GLU A 419 -17.61 -24.43 -16.96
N TRP A 420 -17.08 -23.99 -15.82
CA TRP A 420 -16.10 -22.90 -15.74
C TRP A 420 -14.69 -23.41 -15.43
N THR A 421 -13.71 -22.95 -16.20
CA THR A 421 -12.28 -23.21 -15.99
C THR A 421 -11.53 -21.87 -15.84
N PRO A 422 -10.73 -21.67 -14.78
CA PRO A 422 -9.91 -20.47 -14.67
C PRO A 422 -8.84 -20.42 -15.76
N ILE A 423 -8.68 -19.26 -16.39
CA ILE A 423 -7.58 -18.97 -17.31
C ILE A 423 -6.43 -18.31 -16.56
N THR A 424 -6.75 -17.35 -15.68
CA THR A 424 -5.78 -16.70 -14.81
C THR A 424 -6.20 -16.86 -13.35
N SER A 425 -5.23 -16.79 -12.44
CA SER A 425 -5.49 -16.85 -11.01
C SER A 425 -4.34 -16.22 -10.22
N ASN A 426 -4.65 -15.46 -9.17
CA ASN A 426 -3.68 -14.78 -8.31
C ASN A 426 -2.70 -13.89 -9.10
N SER A 427 -3.20 -13.24 -10.14
CA SER A 427 -2.43 -12.36 -11.00
C SER A 427 -1.97 -11.11 -10.23
N PRO A 428 -0.75 -10.60 -10.50
CA PRO A 428 -0.27 -9.37 -9.85
C PRO A 428 -0.91 -8.09 -10.40
N VAL A 429 -1.49 -8.18 -11.59
CA VAL A 429 -2.13 -7.10 -12.35
C VAL A 429 -3.47 -7.59 -12.90
N ASP A 430 -4.33 -6.66 -13.31
CA ASP A 430 -5.66 -6.99 -13.80
C ASP A 430 -5.62 -7.63 -15.20
N ASN A 431 -6.50 -8.59 -15.44
CA ASN A 431 -6.75 -9.21 -16.75
C ASN A 431 -8.19 -8.89 -17.16
N ILE A 432 -8.34 -7.97 -18.12
CA ILE A 432 -9.63 -7.41 -18.53
C ILE A 432 -9.82 -7.49 -20.04
N ARG A 433 -11.08 -7.34 -20.46
CA ARG A 433 -11.58 -7.24 -21.82
C ARG A 433 -11.12 -8.41 -22.70
N PRO A 434 -11.52 -9.64 -22.34
CA PRO A 434 -11.25 -10.80 -23.19
C PRO A 434 -11.86 -10.59 -24.58
N TYR A 435 -11.18 -11.14 -25.58
CA TYR A 435 -11.59 -11.09 -26.96
C TYR A 435 -11.11 -12.32 -27.71
N VAL A 436 -11.99 -12.94 -28.49
CA VAL A 436 -11.62 -14.03 -29.40
C VAL A 436 -11.51 -13.46 -30.83
N PRO A 437 -10.32 -13.51 -31.45
CA PRO A 437 -10.12 -13.04 -32.82
C PRO A 437 -11.08 -13.71 -33.80
N ARG A 438 -11.55 -12.97 -34.81
CA ARG A 438 -12.37 -13.58 -35.88
C ARG A 438 -11.47 -14.50 -36.72
N VAL A 439 -11.91 -15.75 -36.91
CA VAL A 439 -11.08 -16.83 -37.47
C VAL A 439 -11.26 -16.94 -38.98
N TYR A 440 -10.28 -16.48 -39.75
CA TYR A 440 -10.14 -16.80 -41.18
C TYR A 440 -8.94 -17.75 -41.38
N GLY A 441 -9.05 -18.97 -40.85
CA GLY A 441 -8.02 -20.02 -40.95
C GLY A 441 -6.95 -20.01 -39.84
N GLY A 442 -7.26 -19.44 -38.68
CA GLY A 442 -6.40 -19.46 -37.49
C GLY A 442 -6.80 -20.49 -36.44
N GLU A 443 -6.04 -20.57 -35.36
CA GLU A 443 -6.32 -21.47 -34.25
C GLU A 443 -7.23 -20.84 -33.18
N PRO A 444 -7.93 -21.66 -32.37
CA PRO A 444 -8.63 -21.15 -31.19
C PRO A 444 -7.66 -20.44 -30.24
N CYS A 445 -7.98 -19.20 -29.90
CA CYS A 445 -7.24 -18.46 -28.88
C CYS A 445 -8.13 -17.42 -28.21
N VAL A 446 -7.69 -16.92 -27.06
CA VAL A 446 -8.29 -15.75 -26.40
C VAL A 446 -7.21 -14.73 -26.15
N LEU A 447 -7.49 -13.47 -26.50
CA LEU A 447 -6.66 -12.32 -26.19
C LEU A 447 -7.30 -11.49 -25.10
N TRP A 448 -6.51 -10.75 -24.33
CA TRP A 448 -7.03 -9.81 -23.32
C TRP A 448 -6.02 -8.71 -23.01
N VAL A 449 -6.51 -7.66 -22.37
CA VAL A 449 -5.71 -6.56 -21.84
C VAL A 449 -5.21 -6.92 -20.44
N ARG A 450 -3.90 -6.84 -20.22
CA ARG A 450 -3.23 -7.15 -18.96
C ARG A 450 -2.35 -6.00 -18.50
N GLY A 451 -2.56 -5.49 -17.29
CA GLY A 451 -1.71 -4.44 -16.71
C GLY A 451 -2.41 -3.57 -15.69
N VAL A 452 -1.95 -2.32 -15.56
CA VAL A 452 -2.56 -1.30 -14.70
C VAL A 452 -3.46 -0.42 -15.56
N TYR A 453 -4.75 -0.59 -15.39
CA TYR A 453 -5.77 0.19 -16.09
C TYR A 453 -6.42 1.16 -15.09
N SER A 454 -6.07 2.45 -15.16
CA SER A 454 -6.62 3.46 -14.25
C SER A 454 -7.89 4.11 -14.81
N THR A 455 -7.89 4.46 -16.10
CA THR A 455 -9.05 4.98 -16.85
C THR A 455 -8.90 4.60 -18.33
N TYR A 456 -9.92 4.82 -19.16
CA TYR A 456 -9.77 4.65 -20.62
C TYR A 456 -8.75 5.61 -21.27
N THR A 457 -8.36 6.68 -20.57
CA THR A 457 -7.33 7.64 -21.00
C THR A 457 -6.01 7.51 -20.25
N SER A 458 -5.89 6.55 -19.33
CA SER A 458 -4.71 6.33 -18.51
C SER A 458 -4.56 4.85 -18.23
N PHE A 459 -3.72 4.22 -19.03
CA PHE A 459 -3.47 2.79 -18.95
C PHE A 459 -1.99 2.50 -19.21
N ASN A 460 -1.51 1.48 -18.54
CA ASN A 460 -0.21 0.90 -18.74
C ASN A 460 -0.41 -0.62 -18.85
N CYS A 461 -0.71 -1.04 -20.07
CA CYS A 461 -1.21 -2.36 -20.36
C CYS A 461 -0.49 -2.97 -21.55
N SER A 462 -0.52 -4.30 -21.57
CA SER A 462 -0.15 -5.13 -22.70
C SER A 462 -1.38 -5.89 -23.19
N ILE A 463 -1.38 -6.30 -24.46
CA ILE A 463 -2.31 -7.30 -24.97
C ILE A 463 -1.58 -8.63 -25.02
N VAL A 464 -2.19 -9.63 -24.39
CA VAL A 464 -1.62 -10.96 -24.24
C VAL A 464 -2.62 -11.99 -24.76
N GLY A 465 -2.14 -13.19 -25.08
CA GLY A 465 -2.94 -14.25 -25.65
C GLY A 465 -2.62 -15.62 -25.07
N LEU A 466 -3.65 -16.47 -25.03
CA LEU A 466 -3.53 -17.91 -24.75
C LEU A 466 -3.88 -18.68 -26.01
N PHE A 467 -2.94 -19.48 -26.48
CA PHE A 467 -2.97 -20.17 -27.77
C PHE A 467 -3.06 -21.68 -27.61
N THR A 468 -3.60 -22.39 -28.62
CA THR A 468 -3.55 -23.86 -28.63
C THR A 468 -2.19 -24.40 -29.06
N THR A 469 -1.45 -23.66 -29.87
CA THR A 469 -0.09 -23.99 -30.31
C THR A 469 0.93 -23.25 -29.43
N PRO A 470 2.02 -23.92 -28.99
CA PRO A 470 3.13 -23.24 -28.33
C PRO A 470 3.72 -22.17 -29.26
N VAL A 471 3.90 -20.95 -28.74
CA VAL A 471 4.47 -19.82 -29.48
C VAL A 471 5.99 -19.77 -29.23
N PRO A 472 6.85 -20.04 -30.23
CA PRO A 472 8.31 -19.98 -30.07
C PRO A 472 8.77 -18.53 -29.95
N GLY A 473 9.65 -18.16 -29.01
CA GLY A 473 10.19 -16.78 -28.93
C GLY A 473 9.98 -16.05 -27.59
N THR A 474 9.38 -16.68 -26.60
CA THR A 474 9.78 -16.41 -25.21
C THR A 474 11.13 -17.09 -25.01
N ALA A 475 12.16 -16.37 -24.54
CA ALA A 475 13.44 -17.01 -24.21
C ALA A 475 13.14 -18.25 -23.36
N GLY A 476 13.60 -19.42 -23.81
CA GLY A 476 13.44 -20.64 -23.02
C GLY A 476 13.99 -20.39 -21.61
N PRO A 477 13.37 -20.97 -20.56
CA PRO A 477 13.82 -20.75 -19.19
C PRO A 477 15.30 -21.08 -19.08
N SER A 478 16.12 -20.07 -18.84
CA SER A 478 17.56 -20.19 -18.79
C SER A 478 18.15 -19.16 -17.83
N SER A 479 19.24 -19.55 -17.18
CA SER A 479 20.06 -18.60 -16.43
C SER A 479 20.96 -17.86 -17.43
N GLY A 480 21.13 -16.56 -17.22
CA GLY A 480 21.91 -15.70 -18.10
C GLY A 480 22.91 -14.89 -17.30
N THR A 481 24.02 -14.54 -17.94
CA THR A 481 25.07 -13.68 -17.37
C THR A 481 25.16 -12.38 -18.18
N TRP A 482 25.14 -11.24 -17.51
CA TRP A 482 25.28 -9.93 -18.15
C TRP A 482 26.71 -9.74 -18.69
N ALA A 483 26.85 -9.19 -19.89
CA ALA A 483 28.11 -9.17 -20.64
C ALA A 483 28.64 -7.77 -20.96
N VAL A 484 27.88 -6.71 -20.65
CA VAL A 484 28.22 -5.33 -21.09
C VAL A 484 28.44 -4.38 -19.93
N ASP A 485 29.53 -3.61 -19.98
CA ASP A 485 29.81 -2.48 -19.07
C ASP A 485 29.08 -1.22 -19.56
N ALA A 486 27.75 -1.31 -19.64
CA ALA A 486 26.88 -0.23 -20.08
C ALA A 486 25.46 -0.44 -19.55
N ASP A 487 24.67 0.64 -19.53
CA ASP A 487 23.22 0.55 -19.35
C ASP A 487 22.60 -0.24 -20.50
N GLY A 488 21.52 -0.98 -20.22
CA GLY A 488 20.92 -1.81 -21.26
C GLY A 488 19.54 -2.35 -20.94
N LEU A 489 18.82 -2.75 -21.99
CA LEU A 489 17.56 -3.47 -21.87
C LEU A 489 17.82 -4.92 -21.43
N TRP A 490 17.07 -5.39 -20.44
CA TRP A 490 17.12 -6.78 -19.97
C TRP A 490 16.88 -7.76 -21.11
N MET A 491 15.93 -7.46 -22.00
CA MET A 491 15.49 -8.41 -23.03
C MET A 491 16.29 -8.33 -24.33
N ASN A 492 17.36 -7.53 -24.37
CA ASN A 492 18.26 -7.48 -25.52
C ASN A 492 19.34 -8.58 -25.40
N PRO A 493 19.35 -9.61 -26.27
CA PRO A 493 20.35 -10.69 -26.21
C PRO A 493 21.79 -10.20 -26.30
N ALA A 494 22.06 -9.08 -26.98
CA ALA A 494 23.41 -8.53 -27.09
C ALA A 494 24.04 -8.10 -25.75
N ASN A 495 23.22 -7.94 -24.71
CA ASN A 495 23.68 -7.60 -23.37
C ASN A 495 24.04 -8.83 -22.52
N TRP A 496 23.82 -10.05 -23.02
CA TRP A 496 24.05 -11.30 -22.30
C TRP A 496 25.14 -12.15 -22.96
N VAL A 497 25.88 -12.89 -22.15
CA VAL A 497 26.89 -13.85 -22.63
C VAL A 497 26.21 -14.86 -23.55
N ASP A 498 26.80 -15.06 -24.74
CA ASP A 498 26.31 -15.95 -25.79
C ASP A 498 24.85 -15.68 -26.25
N GLY A 499 24.30 -14.49 -25.96
CA GLY A 499 22.91 -14.16 -26.27
C GLY A 499 21.88 -14.82 -25.35
N THR A 500 22.31 -15.48 -24.26
CA THR A 500 21.43 -16.21 -23.34
C THR A 500 20.78 -15.26 -22.33
N VAL A 501 19.61 -14.74 -22.67
CA VAL A 501 18.83 -13.85 -21.79
C VAL A 501 18.31 -14.62 -20.57
N ALA A 502 18.60 -14.12 -19.37
CA ALA A 502 18.07 -14.73 -18.15
C ALA A 502 16.54 -14.57 -18.07
N TYR A 503 15.83 -15.69 -18.02
CA TYR A 503 14.36 -15.73 -17.96
C TYR A 503 13.86 -17.04 -17.36
N GLY A 504 12.67 -17.00 -16.74
CA GLY A 504 11.91 -18.14 -16.27
C GLY A 504 12.09 -18.48 -14.78
N PRO A 505 11.08 -19.13 -14.17
CA PRO A 505 11.14 -19.52 -12.76
C PRO A 505 12.35 -20.38 -12.41
N GLY A 506 12.98 -20.11 -11.26
CA GLY A 506 14.14 -20.86 -10.78
C GLY A 506 15.48 -20.53 -11.47
N ASN A 507 15.49 -19.75 -12.56
CA ASN A 507 16.72 -19.32 -13.23
C ASN A 507 17.32 -18.06 -12.61
N ILE A 508 18.60 -17.83 -12.85
CA ILE A 508 19.36 -16.73 -12.27
C ILE A 508 19.77 -15.74 -13.35
N ALA A 509 19.51 -14.46 -13.09
CA ALA A 509 20.16 -13.36 -13.78
C ALA A 509 21.41 -12.94 -13.01
N ASP A 510 22.57 -13.14 -13.62
CA ASP A 510 23.87 -12.90 -13.01
C ASP A 510 24.52 -11.63 -13.56
N PHE A 511 24.55 -10.57 -12.75
CA PHE A 511 25.23 -9.30 -12.99
C PHE A 511 26.54 -9.21 -12.19
N SER A 512 27.01 -10.32 -11.59
CA SER A 512 28.06 -10.30 -10.57
C SER A 512 29.44 -10.75 -11.03
N THR A 513 29.61 -10.92 -12.34
CA THR A 513 30.82 -11.48 -12.99
C THR A 513 31.53 -10.47 -13.89
N ILE A 514 30.92 -9.33 -14.17
CA ILE A 514 31.50 -8.24 -14.94
C ILE A 514 32.14 -7.21 -13.99
N ASP A 515 33.22 -6.60 -14.46
CA ASP A 515 33.86 -5.44 -13.82
C ASP A 515 33.27 -4.19 -14.46
N ILE A 516 32.58 -3.34 -13.69
CA ILE A 516 31.87 -2.17 -14.22
C ILE A 516 32.60 -0.87 -13.85
N THR A 517 32.63 0.08 -14.78
CA THR A 517 33.42 1.33 -14.62
C THR A 517 32.61 2.54 -14.14
N SER A 518 31.29 2.40 -14.02
CA SER A 518 30.40 3.34 -13.33
C SER A 518 29.12 2.62 -12.89
N ASP A 519 28.26 3.29 -12.12
CA ASP A 519 26.91 2.75 -11.81
C ASP A 519 26.19 2.33 -13.10
N ARG A 520 25.49 1.19 -13.05
CA ARG A 520 24.81 0.58 -14.21
C ARG A 520 23.32 0.43 -14.00
N CYS A 521 22.57 0.74 -15.05
CA CYS A 521 21.13 0.66 -15.10
C CYS A 521 20.64 -0.42 -16.08
N VAL A 522 19.98 -1.44 -15.54
CA VAL A 522 19.29 -2.48 -16.32
C VAL A 522 17.82 -2.11 -16.42
N THR A 523 17.29 -2.01 -17.64
CA THR A 523 15.92 -1.60 -17.89
C THR A 523 15.05 -2.78 -18.30
N VAL A 524 13.95 -2.98 -17.59
CA VAL A 524 12.93 -4.01 -17.86
C VAL A 524 11.78 -3.38 -18.64
N ASP A 525 11.56 -3.85 -19.86
CA ASP A 525 10.57 -3.29 -20.82
C ASP A 525 9.27 -4.12 -20.92
N LYS A 526 9.25 -5.27 -20.26
CA LYS A 526 8.09 -6.17 -20.15
C LYS A 526 8.19 -6.97 -18.86
N ILE A 527 7.25 -7.87 -18.64
CA ILE A 527 7.26 -8.74 -17.47
C ILE A 527 8.40 -9.76 -17.60
N VAL A 528 9.30 -9.78 -16.61
CA VAL A 528 10.39 -10.75 -16.55
C VAL A 528 10.18 -11.65 -15.33
N GLN A 529 9.90 -12.91 -15.62
CA GLN A 529 9.90 -13.98 -14.64
C GLN A 529 11.33 -14.43 -14.39
N ILE A 530 11.78 -14.48 -13.15
CA ILE A 530 13.13 -14.94 -12.79
C ILE A 530 13.14 -15.60 -11.41
N GLY A 531 14.01 -16.58 -11.19
CA GLY A 531 14.19 -17.24 -9.89
C GLY A 531 15.13 -16.51 -8.95
N GLY A 532 16.16 -15.85 -9.46
CA GLY A 532 17.05 -15.09 -8.63
C GLY A 532 17.88 -14.06 -9.37
N LEU A 533 18.42 -13.14 -8.58
CA LEU A 533 19.27 -12.04 -9.03
C LEU A 533 20.61 -12.14 -8.31
N ARG A 534 21.71 -11.94 -9.03
CA ARG A 534 23.03 -11.77 -8.42
C ARG A 534 23.65 -10.49 -8.92
N PHE A 535 24.01 -9.60 -7.99
CA PHE A 535 24.67 -8.34 -8.28
C PHE A 535 26.08 -8.35 -7.70
N GLY A 536 27.00 -7.72 -8.39
CA GLY A 536 28.37 -7.52 -7.92
C GLY A 536 29.21 -6.79 -8.94
N ASP A 537 30.47 -6.58 -8.59
CA ASP A 537 31.46 -5.87 -9.39
C ASP A 537 32.86 -6.40 -9.05
N LEU A 538 33.62 -6.90 -10.03
CA LEU A 538 34.83 -7.67 -9.73
C LEU A 538 35.91 -6.87 -9.00
N THR A 539 36.08 -5.58 -9.34
CA THR A 539 37.16 -4.75 -8.77
C THR A 539 36.70 -3.38 -8.24
N GLY A 540 35.47 -2.96 -8.52
CA GLY A 540 34.97 -1.64 -8.16
C GLY A 540 33.98 -1.54 -6.99
N THR A 541 33.50 -0.32 -6.77
CA THR A 541 32.53 0.09 -5.74
C THR A 541 31.19 0.57 -6.33
N GLU A 542 31.03 0.39 -7.63
CA GLU A 542 29.91 0.81 -8.44
C GLU A 542 28.65 0.03 -8.09
N ASN A 543 27.50 0.66 -8.34
CA ASN A 543 26.18 0.17 -7.94
C ASN A 543 25.37 -0.29 -9.15
N TRP A 544 24.42 -1.18 -8.88
CA TRP A 544 23.43 -1.60 -9.85
C TRP A 544 22.07 -0.98 -9.56
N MET A 545 21.39 -0.56 -10.62
CA MET A 545 19.98 -0.19 -10.59
C MET A 545 19.24 -1.06 -11.60
N VAL A 546 18.13 -1.66 -11.19
CA VAL A 546 17.16 -2.22 -12.13
C VAL A 546 15.93 -1.32 -12.10
N LYS A 547 15.51 -0.83 -13.27
CA LYS A 547 14.30 -0.01 -13.43
C LYS A 547 13.36 -0.61 -14.47
N ALA A 548 12.14 -0.11 -14.57
CA ALA A 548 11.19 -0.53 -15.59
C ALA A 548 10.72 0.62 -16.50
N LEU A 549 10.47 0.31 -17.76
CA LEU A 549 9.59 1.13 -18.62
C LEU A 549 8.13 0.86 -18.23
N PRO A 550 7.16 1.70 -18.67
CA PRO A 550 5.74 1.43 -18.46
C PRO A 550 5.38 0.00 -18.91
N GLY A 551 4.94 -0.84 -17.96
CA GLY A 551 4.43 -2.19 -18.22
C GLY A 551 5.43 -3.29 -17.84
N GLY A 552 6.68 -2.90 -17.57
CA GLY A 552 7.72 -3.77 -17.05
C GLY A 552 7.62 -3.96 -15.53
N PHE A 553 7.84 -5.20 -15.09
CA PHE A 553 8.07 -5.52 -13.68
C PHE A 553 8.85 -6.83 -13.57
N LEU A 554 9.46 -7.07 -12.40
CA LEU A 554 10.12 -8.33 -12.10
C LEU A 554 9.20 -9.23 -11.28
N GLU A 555 9.02 -10.46 -11.73
CA GLU A 555 8.34 -11.51 -10.97
C GLU A 555 9.38 -12.53 -10.47
N LEU A 556 9.70 -12.46 -9.18
CA LEU A 556 10.54 -13.44 -8.50
C LEU A 556 9.74 -14.71 -8.22
N CYS A 557 9.97 -15.72 -9.05
CA CYS A 557 9.19 -16.96 -9.12
C CYS A 557 10.08 -18.21 -9.09
N GLY A 558 9.56 -19.28 -8.47
CA GLY A 558 10.29 -20.52 -8.21
C GLY A 558 10.22 -20.90 -6.73
N ASN A 559 10.75 -22.06 -6.36
CA ASN A 559 10.59 -22.61 -5.01
C ASN A 559 11.33 -21.82 -3.92
N LEU A 560 12.49 -21.23 -4.25
CA LEU A 560 13.33 -20.48 -3.31
C LEU A 560 13.90 -19.23 -3.98
N PRO A 561 13.09 -18.17 -4.19
CA PRO A 561 13.60 -16.98 -4.85
C PRO A 561 14.70 -16.33 -4.02
N SER A 562 15.74 -15.81 -4.68
CA SER A 562 16.91 -15.24 -3.99
C SER A 562 17.43 -13.99 -4.67
N ILE A 563 17.90 -13.05 -3.86
CA ILE A 563 18.64 -11.88 -4.33
C ILE A 563 19.97 -11.86 -3.59
N SER A 564 21.06 -11.98 -4.34
CA SER A 564 22.42 -11.87 -3.84
C SER A 564 23.00 -10.51 -4.27
N VAL A 565 23.58 -9.81 -3.31
CA VAL A 565 24.37 -8.60 -3.57
C VAL A 565 25.73 -8.85 -2.95
N LYS A 566 26.71 -9.21 -3.78
CA LYS A 566 28.05 -9.63 -3.32
C LYS A 566 28.76 -8.49 -2.57
N GLN A 567 28.75 -7.29 -3.15
CA GLN A 567 29.29 -6.05 -2.60
C GLN A 567 28.42 -4.85 -3.03
N ASN A 568 28.69 -3.66 -2.48
CA ASN A 568 28.09 -2.38 -2.90
C ASN A 568 26.56 -2.34 -2.68
N THR A 569 25.84 -1.64 -3.58
CA THR A 569 24.38 -1.50 -3.53
C THR A 569 23.73 -1.96 -4.84
N ALA A 570 22.64 -2.72 -4.73
CA ALA A 570 21.71 -2.99 -5.81
C ALA A 570 20.34 -2.41 -5.49
N THR A 571 19.85 -1.49 -6.32
CA THR A 571 18.55 -0.83 -6.17
C THR A 571 17.55 -1.40 -7.15
N LEU A 572 16.47 -1.98 -6.65
CA LEU A 572 15.31 -2.36 -7.45
C LEU A 572 14.32 -1.19 -7.47
N ALA A 573 14.46 -0.35 -8.50
CA ALA A 573 13.63 0.81 -8.82
C ALA A 573 12.51 0.44 -9.80
N LEU A 574 11.83 -0.67 -9.54
CA LEU A 574 10.68 -1.17 -10.30
C LEU A 574 9.78 -2.03 -9.39
N PRO A 575 8.51 -2.26 -9.73
CA PRO A 575 7.63 -3.14 -8.96
C PRO A 575 8.15 -4.59 -8.90
N LEU A 576 8.49 -5.07 -7.71
CA LEU A 576 8.88 -6.46 -7.48
C LEU A 576 7.67 -7.29 -7.03
N VAL A 577 7.39 -8.37 -7.74
CA VAL A 577 6.33 -9.32 -7.43
C VAL A 577 6.94 -10.63 -6.95
N SER A 578 6.45 -11.18 -5.84
CA SER A 578 6.78 -12.55 -5.43
C SER A 578 5.70 -13.19 -4.54
N THR A 579 5.21 -14.36 -4.94
CA THR A 579 4.27 -15.15 -4.13
C THR A 579 4.97 -15.89 -3.00
N ASN A 580 6.21 -16.36 -3.23
CA ASN A 580 6.98 -17.14 -2.25
C ASN A 580 7.90 -16.29 -1.36
N GLY A 581 7.97 -14.98 -1.60
CA GLY A 581 8.94 -14.12 -0.94
C GLY A 581 10.34 -14.33 -1.51
N PHE A 582 11.37 -13.91 -0.80
CA PHE A 582 12.74 -14.10 -1.25
C PHE A 582 13.72 -14.19 -0.09
N THR A 583 14.92 -14.70 -0.38
CA THR A 583 16.05 -14.69 0.55
C THR A 583 17.12 -13.73 0.06
N LYS A 584 17.44 -12.72 0.87
CA LYS A 584 18.62 -11.87 0.67
C LYS A 584 19.87 -12.63 1.13
N THR A 585 20.91 -12.57 0.31
CA THR A 585 22.20 -13.20 0.60
C THR A 585 23.35 -12.24 0.30
N SER A 586 24.53 -12.58 0.84
CA SER A 586 25.82 -11.89 0.60
C SER A 586 25.92 -10.48 1.20
N PRO A 587 27.14 -9.95 1.48
CA PRO A 587 27.32 -8.77 2.35
C PRO A 587 26.83 -7.41 1.84
N GLY A 588 26.49 -7.25 0.57
CA GLY A 588 26.07 -5.97 -0.01
C GLY A 588 24.65 -5.52 0.38
N THR A 589 24.28 -4.32 -0.06
CA THR A 589 22.98 -3.70 0.24
C THR A 589 21.99 -3.94 -0.89
N LEU A 590 20.82 -4.51 -0.58
CA LEU A 590 19.66 -4.52 -1.47
C LEU A 590 18.73 -3.37 -1.08
N VAL A 591 18.34 -2.52 -2.02
CA VAL A 591 17.36 -1.44 -1.83
C VAL A 591 16.09 -1.76 -2.60
N LEU A 592 14.96 -1.78 -1.90
CA LEU A 592 13.62 -1.85 -2.48
C LEU A 592 13.01 -0.44 -2.46
N SER A 593 12.98 0.24 -3.61
CA SER A 593 12.62 1.67 -3.70
C SER A 593 11.28 1.95 -4.38
N GLU A 594 10.48 0.93 -4.67
CA GLU A 594 9.17 1.05 -5.32
C GLU A 594 8.07 0.33 -4.55
N SER A 595 6.83 0.45 -5.04
CA SER A 595 5.71 -0.37 -4.57
C SER A 595 5.86 -1.83 -5.01
N ASN A 596 5.97 -2.75 -4.05
CA ASN A 596 6.19 -4.17 -4.30
C ASN A 596 5.02 -5.03 -3.80
N TRP A 597 4.78 -6.14 -4.50
CA TRP A 597 3.78 -7.14 -4.13
C TRP A 597 4.46 -8.45 -3.74
N ILE A 598 4.89 -8.54 -2.47
CA ILE A 598 5.54 -9.73 -1.93
C ILE A 598 4.58 -10.38 -0.93
N GLN A 599 4.12 -11.61 -1.14
CA GLN A 599 3.17 -12.30 -0.25
C GLN A 599 3.84 -13.31 0.69
N GLY A 600 4.93 -13.93 0.25
CA GLY A 600 5.64 -14.94 1.03
C GLY A 600 6.54 -14.37 2.13
N ILE A 601 7.41 -15.23 2.66
CA ILE A 601 8.35 -14.85 3.72
C ILE A 601 9.54 -14.13 3.11
N VAL A 602 9.88 -12.96 3.64
CA VAL A 602 11.12 -12.27 3.29
C VAL A 602 12.19 -12.63 4.29
N ASN A 603 13.13 -13.47 3.87
CA ASN A 603 14.31 -13.76 4.66
C ASN A 603 15.38 -12.70 4.35
N ILE A 604 15.74 -11.91 5.36
CA ILE A 604 16.79 -10.88 5.24
C ILE A 604 18.18 -11.53 5.16
N ASP A 605 18.27 -12.83 5.43
CA ASP A 605 19.53 -13.54 5.53
C ASP A 605 19.43 -15.04 5.27
N THR A 606 20.58 -15.71 5.36
CA THR A 606 20.77 -17.14 5.15
C THR A 606 20.81 -17.97 6.43
N ALA A 607 20.38 -17.44 7.58
CA ALA A 607 20.45 -18.14 8.86
C ALA A 607 21.87 -18.57 9.29
N SER A 608 22.87 -17.72 9.03
CA SER A 608 24.28 -17.83 9.40
C SER A 608 25.08 -18.84 8.59
N THR A 609 24.65 -19.16 7.36
CA THR A 609 25.52 -19.89 6.42
C THR A 609 26.67 -19.00 5.89
N THR A 610 26.54 -17.69 6.05
CA THR A 610 27.59 -16.68 5.79
C THR A 610 27.85 -15.86 7.06
N VAL A 611 29.00 -15.17 7.11
CA VAL A 611 29.32 -14.25 8.23
C VAL A 611 28.47 -12.97 8.19
N SER A 612 28.07 -12.53 6.99
CA SER A 612 27.25 -11.36 6.77
C SER A 612 26.40 -11.53 5.50
N ASP A 613 25.10 -11.26 5.63
CA ASP A 613 24.16 -11.15 4.50
C ASP A 613 23.78 -9.68 4.21
N GLY A 614 24.53 -8.75 4.79
CA GLY A 614 24.44 -7.33 4.46
C GLY A 614 23.14 -6.67 4.91
N ILE A 615 22.69 -5.71 4.10
CA ILE A 615 21.52 -4.88 4.37
C ILE A 615 20.41 -5.19 3.36
N CYS A 616 19.17 -5.30 3.83
CA CYS A 616 17.98 -5.15 3.02
C CYS A 616 17.27 -3.87 3.45
N ARG A 617 17.32 -2.84 2.59
CA ARG A 617 16.77 -1.51 2.83
C ARG A 617 15.40 -1.39 2.17
N LEU A 618 14.40 -1.06 2.99
CA LEU A 618 13.08 -0.63 2.53
C LEU A 618 13.12 0.89 2.38
N ALA A 619 12.95 1.41 1.16
CA ALA A 619 13.07 2.84 0.84
C ALA A 619 11.79 3.46 0.27
N HIS A 620 10.67 2.75 0.37
CA HIS A 620 9.35 3.18 -0.08
C HIS A 620 8.26 2.67 0.89
N PRO A 621 7.17 3.42 1.17
CA PRO A 621 6.10 3.00 2.09
C PRO A 621 5.47 1.63 1.79
N ASN A 622 5.39 1.29 0.50
CA ASN A 622 4.86 0.01 0.00
C ASN A 622 5.94 -1.00 -0.39
N ALA A 623 7.17 -0.87 0.11
CA ALA A 623 8.27 -1.77 -0.28
C ALA A 623 8.05 -3.23 0.12
N ILE A 624 7.19 -3.52 1.12
CA ILE A 624 6.93 -4.87 1.63
C ILE A 624 5.51 -5.07 2.22
N SER A 625 4.54 -4.24 1.81
CA SER A 625 3.24 -4.11 2.48
C SER A 625 2.40 -5.40 2.58
N SER A 626 2.66 -6.38 1.72
CA SER A 626 1.88 -7.62 1.63
C SER A 626 2.59 -8.87 2.18
N ALA A 627 3.82 -8.75 2.69
CA ALA A 627 4.61 -9.92 3.10
C ALA A 627 3.97 -10.66 4.27
N SER A 628 4.03 -11.99 4.28
CA SER A 628 3.45 -12.79 5.37
C SER A 628 4.28 -12.73 6.65
N ALA A 629 5.61 -12.65 6.53
CA ALA A 629 6.53 -12.41 7.64
C ALA A 629 7.89 -11.90 7.14
N ILE A 630 8.66 -11.28 8.04
CA ILE A 630 10.07 -10.96 7.81
C ILE A 630 10.94 -11.73 8.79
N TYR A 631 11.91 -12.49 8.29
CA TYR A 631 12.80 -13.32 9.09
C TYR A 631 14.25 -12.81 9.03
N ILE A 632 14.81 -12.56 10.21
CA ILE A 632 16.19 -12.17 10.47
C ILE A 632 16.81 -13.27 11.33
N ARG A 633 17.39 -14.29 10.71
CA ARG A 633 17.77 -15.57 11.33
C ARG A 633 19.26 -15.67 11.62
N ASN A 634 20.07 -14.76 11.09
CA ASN A 634 21.50 -14.68 11.41
C ASN A 634 21.68 -14.53 12.91
N ASN A 635 22.44 -15.45 13.49
CA ASN A 635 22.56 -15.68 14.93
C ASN A 635 24.02 -15.90 15.31
N ASN A 636 24.32 -15.89 16.61
CA ASN A 636 25.69 -16.03 17.12
C ASN A 636 26.64 -15.03 16.44
N SER A 637 27.59 -15.48 15.64
CA SER A 637 28.54 -14.64 14.90
C SER A 637 28.03 -14.11 13.55
N GLY A 638 26.89 -14.60 13.05
CA GLY A 638 26.30 -14.13 11.79
C GLY A 638 25.61 -12.78 11.92
N SER A 639 25.57 -12.00 10.83
CA SER A 639 24.99 -10.65 10.82
C SER A 639 24.16 -10.33 9.57
N SER A 640 23.11 -9.53 9.73
CA SER A 640 22.26 -8.98 8.67
C SER A 640 21.42 -7.84 9.23
N THR A 641 21.03 -6.88 8.41
CA THR A 641 20.24 -5.73 8.87
C THR A 641 19.02 -5.52 7.98
N LEU A 642 17.85 -5.47 8.59
CA LEU A 642 16.67 -4.84 8.00
C LEU A 642 16.76 -3.33 8.24
N GLU A 643 16.83 -2.54 7.19
CA GLU A 643 16.98 -1.08 7.27
C GLU A 643 15.75 -0.36 6.72
N LEU A 644 15.27 0.65 7.44
CA LEU A 644 14.13 1.48 7.05
C LEU A 644 14.60 2.87 6.68
N ASP A 645 14.31 3.30 5.46
CA ASP A 645 14.61 4.63 4.94
C ASP A 645 13.30 5.35 4.60
N GLY A 646 12.85 6.21 5.51
CA GLY A 646 11.57 6.91 5.40
C GLY A 646 11.61 8.16 4.51
N THR A 647 12.64 8.35 3.68
CA THR A 647 12.79 9.56 2.86
C THR A 647 11.61 9.80 1.91
N GLN A 648 11.02 8.72 1.36
CA GLN A 648 9.84 8.79 0.49
C GLN A 648 8.49 8.71 1.24
N GLY A 649 8.53 8.72 2.57
CA GLY A 649 7.36 8.60 3.44
C GLY A 649 7.53 7.51 4.50
N SER A 650 6.70 7.57 5.53
CA SER A 650 6.72 6.62 6.64
C SER A 650 6.47 5.17 6.19
N ILE A 651 7.36 4.28 6.60
CA ILE A 651 7.27 2.84 6.37
C ILE A 651 6.62 2.19 7.59
N THR A 652 5.60 1.36 7.36
CA THR A 652 4.94 0.57 8.39
C THR A 652 5.05 -0.92 8.07
N ILE A 653 5.79 -1.67 8.88
CA ILE A 653 5.85 -3.13 8.78
C ILE A 653 4.67 -3.74 9.53
N ARG A 654 3.71 -4.31 8.80
CA ARG A 654 2.46 -4.86 9.36
C ARG A 654 2.54 -6.34 9.70
N CYS A 655 3.42 -7.08 9.04
CA CYS A 655 3.57 -8.52 9.25
C CYS A 655 4.50 -8.84 10.44
N PRO A 656 4.42 -10.06 11.02
CA PRO A 656 5.32 -10.49 12.07
C PRO A 656 6.79 -10.45 11.64
N VAL A 657 7.66 -10.08 12.58
CA VAL A 657 9.12 -10.05 12.40
C VAL A 657 9.76 -11.03 13.37
N LEU A 658 10.48 -12.03 12.86
CA LEU A 658 11.29 -12.94 13.67
C LEU A 658 12.74 -12.48 13.63
N VAL A 659 13.38 -12.34 14.79
CA VAL A 659 14.77 -11.87 14.92
C VAL A 659 15.56 -12.79 15.84
N ALA A 660 16.67 -13.35 15.36
CA ALA A 660 17.56 -14.17 16.17
C ALA A 660 18.52 -13.33 17.01
N CYS A 661 18.90 -13.83 18.19
CA CYS A 661 19.94 -13.20 19.00
C CYS A 661 21.35 -13.47 18.46
N ARG A 662 22.28 -12.56 18.72
CA ARG A 662 23.63 -12.50 18.16
C ARG A 662 24.68 -12.15 19.22
N ASN A 663 25.95 -12.27 18.84
CA ASN A 663 27.15 -11.91 19.60
C ASN A 663 28.02 -10.88 18.84
N VAL A 664 27.43 -10.17 17.88
CA VAL A 664 28.09 -9.16 17.04
C VAL A 664 27.45 -7.78 17.24
N ASP A 665 28.23 -6.72 17.02
CA ASP A 665 27.80 -5.32 17.14
C ASP A 665 27.22 -4.79 15.82
N VAL A 666 26.26 -5.54 15.26
CA VAL A 666 25.55 -5.17 14.04
C VAL A 666 24.04 -5.13 14.33
N PRO A 667 23.36 -4.00 14.08
CA PRO A 667 21.91 -3.88 14.23
C PRO A 667 21.17 -4.94 13.43
N ALA A 668 20.20 -5.60 14.07
CA ALA A 668 19.27 -6.47 13.37
C ALA A 668 18.23 -5.64 12.62
N ILE A 669 17.76 -4.55 13.24
CA ILE A 669 16.84 -3.59 12.63
C ILE A 669 17.42 -2.19 12.83
N ARG A 670 17.48 -1.42 11.74
CA ARG A 670 17.93 -0.03 11.74
C ARG A 670 16.86 0.87 11.14
N ASN A 671 16.52 1.95 11.83
CA ASN A 671 15.85 3.11 11.24
C ASN A 671 16.92 4.09 10.76
N ASN A 672 17.13 4.20 9.45
CA ASN A 672 18.12 5.11 8.87
C ASN A 672 17.65 6.57 9.00
N CYS A 673 16.42 6.83 8.58
CA CYS A 673 15.79 8.14 8.65
C CYS A 673 14.26 8.06 8.61
N GLY A 674 13.61 9.19 8.91
CA GLY A 674 12.15 9.30 8.92
C GLY A 674 11.50 8.68 10.17
N SER A 675 10.17 8.74 10.20
CA SER A 675 9.35 8.20 11.28
C SER A 675 8.69 6.91 10.81
N ASN A 676 9.31 5.77 11.12
CA ASN A 676 8.87 4.45 10.68
C ASN A 676 8.37 3.61 11.86
N SER A 677 7.58 2.58 11.55
CA SER A 677 6.95 1.76 12.58
C SER A 677 6.94 0.26 12.23
N ILE A 678 6.94 -0.55 13.28
CA ILE A 678 6.69 -1.99 13.24
C ILE A 678 5.40 -2.23 14.02
N ALA A 679 4.33 -2.52 13.28
CA ALA A 679 3.01 -2.85 13.79
C ALA A 679 2.77 -4.37 13.90
N GLY A 680 3.59 -5.17 13.24
CA GLY A 680 3.62 -6.62 13.46
C GLY A 680 4.27 -7.01 14.80
N LEU A 681 3.97 -8.23 15.26
CA LEU A 681 4.64 -8.84 16.42
C LEU A 681 6.14 -8.99 16.15
N ILE A 682 6.99 -8.65 17.13
CA ILE A 682 8.41 -8.96 17.09
C ILE A 682 8.69 -10.17 17.97
N GLN A 683 9.16 -11.24 17.36
CA GLN A 683 9.53 -12.49 18.01
C GLN A 683 11.04 -12.63 18.01
N VAL A 684 11.66 -12.38 19.17
CA VAL A 684 13.09 -12.59 19.34
C VAL A 684 13.35 -14.06 19.69
N ASN A 685 14.26 -14.72 18.99
CA ASN A 685 14.45 -16.18 19.08
C ASN A 685 15.92 -16.56 19.38
N VAL A 686 16.26 -17.84 19.20
CA VAL A 686 17.55 -18.49 19.49
C VAL A 686 18.79 -17.72 19.02
N GLY A 687 19.95 -18.09 19.57
CA GLY A 687 21.26 -17.56 19.17
C GLY A 687 22.06 -17.01 20.35
N GLY A 688 22.84 -15.97 20.05
CA GLY A 688 23.75 -15.28 20.97
C GLY A 688 23.05 -14.56 22.11
N ASN A 689 23.72 -13.59 22.74
CA ASN A 689 23.23 -12.96 23.97
C ASN A 689 22.49 -11.62 23.77
N ARG A 690 22.44 -11.06 22.56
CA ARG A 690 21.80 -9.76 22.33
C ARG A 690 21.04 -9.62 21.00
N VAL A 691 20.16 -8.63 20.94
CA VAL A 691 19.61 -8.08 19.70
C VAL A 691 19.77 -6.57 19.75
N ILE A 692 20.24 -5.96 18.66
CA ILE A 692 20.48 -4.52 18.56
C ILE A 692 19.43 -3.90 17.64
N PHE A 693 18.71 -2.92 18.16
CA PHE A 693 17.83 -2.02 17.43
C PHE A 693 18.49 -0.65 17.38
N GLU A 694 18.63 -0.10 16.18
CA GLU A 694 19.22 1.22 15.97
C GLU A 694 18.19 2.18 15.39
N SER A 695 18.16 3.41 15.90
CA SER A 695 17.50 4.54 15.25
C SER A 695 18.58 5.59 15.00
N ALA A 696 19.07 5.69 13.76
CA ALA A 696 20.12 6.64 13.41
C ALA A 696 19.57 8.08 13.42
N SER A 697 18.38 8.29 12.89
CA SER A 697 17.63 9.55 12.98
C SER A 697 16.12 9.29 12.97
N GLY A 698 15.29 10.30 13.29
CA GLY A 698 13.83 10.18 13.25
C GLY A 698 13.23 9.32 14.38
N TRP A 699 12.18 8.56 14.09
CA TRP A 699 11.48 7.71 15.06
C TRP A 699 11.37 6.27 14.56
N LEU A 700 11.70 5.30 15.41
CA LEU A 700 11.33 3.90 15.24
C LEU A 700 10.29 3.50 16.28
N ALA A 701 9.05 3.29 15.84
CA ALA A 701 7.94 2.92 16.72
C ALA A 701 7.66 1.41 16.72
N PHE A 702 7.55 0.83 17.91
CA PHE A 702 7.13 -0.54 18.17
C PHE A 702 5.69 -0.52 18.69
N MET A 703 4.74 -0.88 17.83
CA MET A 703 3.31 -0.71 18.11
C MET A 703 2.62 -1.98 18.61
N ASN A 704 3.33 -3.10 18.59
CA ASN A 704 2.83 -4.40 19.02
C ASN A 704 3.83 -5.09 19.94
N THR A 705 3.52 -6.30 20.36
CA THR A 705 4.34 -7.03 21.32
C THR A 705 5.74 -7.30 20.77
N CYS A 706 6.76 -7.10 21.61
CA CYS A 706 8.12 -7.55 21.38
C CYS A 706 8.47 -8.54 22.52
N GLN A 707 8.83 -9.77 22.17
CA GLN A 707 9.04 -10.82 23.17
C GLN A 707 10.12 -11.81 22.74
N TYR A 708 10.95 -12.24 23.70
CA TYR A 708 11.83 -13.39 23.51
C TYR A 708 11.04 -14.70 23.68
N ILE A 709 10.99 -15.48 22.60
CA ILE A 709 10.25 -16.75 22.49
C ILE A 709 11.19 -17.96 22.30
N GLY A 710 12.51 -17.73 22.36
CA GLY A 710 13.49 -18.77 22.12
C GLY A 710 13.58 -19.80 23.24
N THR A 711 14.21 -20.93 22.95
CA THR A 711 14.34 -22.06 23.88
C THR A 711 15.45 -21.89 24.91
N LEU A 712 16.46 -21.04 24.64
CA LEU A 712 17.62 -20.86 25.51
C LEU A 712 17.26 -20.01 26.74
N THR A 713 17.67 -20.43 27.92
CA THR A 713 17.29 -19.83 29.22
C THR A 713 18.33 -18.86 29.80
N ASN A 714 19.54 -18.81 29.22
CA ASN A 714 20.53 -17.81 29.60
C ASN A 714 20.01 -16.39 29.29
N ALA A 715 20.55 -15.40 29.99
CA ALA A 715 20.19 -13.99 29.80
C ALA A 715 20.30 -13.51 28.35
N ARG A 716 19.38 -12.61 27.95
CA ARG A 716 19.37 -11.93 26.65
C ARG A 716 19.25 -10.42 26.85
N THR A 717 19.90 -9.63 26.00
CA THR A 717 19.88 -8.15 26.10
C THR A 717 19.28 -7.54 24.84
N PHE A 718 18.26 -6.71 25.01
CA PHE A 718 17.71 -5.87 23.94
C PHE A 718 18.41 -4.52 24.03
N VAL A 719 19.18 -4.20 22.99
CA VAL A 719 20.03 -3.01 22.94
C VAL A 719 19.37 -1.96 22.05
N PHE A 720 19.21 -0.75 22.57
CA PHE A 720 18.65 0.40 21.85
C PHE A 720 19.73 1.48 21.70
N THR A 721 20.10 1.78 20.46
CA THR A 721 21.20 2.70 20.12
C THR A 721 20.86 3.68 19.00
N GLY A 722 21.77 4.62 18.74
CA GLY A 722 21.65 5.66 17.70
C GLY A 722 21.18 7.02 18.24
N ASP A 723 21.21 8.03 17.36
CA ASP A 723 20.87 9.42 17.67
C ASP A 723 19.36 9.72 17.51
N GLY A 724 18.66 8.87 16.77
CA GLY A 724 17.21 8.89 16.60
C GLY A 724 16.44 8.30 17.79
N ASN A 725 15.12 8.44 17.74
CA ASN A 725 14.22 8.14 18.85
C ASN A 725 13.53 6.78 18.68
N PHE A 726 13.02 6.26 19.80
CA PHE A 726 12.21 5.05 19.88
C PHE A 726 10.89 5.34 20.59
N LEU A 727 9.81 4.73 20.10
CA LEU A 727 8.51 4.71 20.77
C LEU A 727 8.06 3.27 21.00
N PHE A 728 7.73 2.92 22.24
CA PHE A 728 7.13 1.64 22.62
C PHE A 728 5.70 1.86 23.07
N SER A 729 4.75 1.71 22.14
CA SER A 729 3.32 1.71 22.45
C SER A 729 2.75 0.30 22.57
N GLY A 730 3.39 -0.69 21.94
CA GLY A 730 3.16 -2.10 22.22
C GLY A 730 3.80 -2.57 23.52
N ALA A 731 3.54 -3.83 23.91
CA ALA A 731 4.12 -4.42 25.11
C ALA A 731 5.54 -4.96 24.84
N LEU A 732 6.49 -4.70 25.73
CA LEU A 732 7.76 -5.41 25.77
C LEU A 732 7.66 -6.45 26.90
N TYR A 733 7.49 -7.73 26.55
CA TYR A 733 7.21 -8.78 27.52
C TYR A 733 8.45 -9.55 27.95
N ARG A 734 8.35 -10.15 29.14
CA ARG A 734 9.32 -11.12 29.64
C ARG A 734 9.35 -12.32 28.72
N SER A 735 10.44 -13.07 28.78
CA SER A 735 10.56 -14.29 27.99
C SER A 735 9.45 -15.30 28.30
N GLN A 736 9.12 -16.15 27.33
CA GLN A 736 8.16 -17.25 27.56
C GLN A 736 8.75 -18.41 28.36
N ASN A 737 10.08 -18.50 28.42
CA ASN A 737 10.83 -19.60 29.04
C ASN A 737 11.58 -19.17 30.32
N ASN A 738 11.25 -18.00 30.88
CA ASN A 738 11.90 -17.41 32.06
C ASN A 738 13.39 -17.05 31.89
N ALA A 739 13.91 -16.99 30.66
CA ALA A 739 15.20 -16.35 30.39
C ALA A 739 15.17 -14.88 30.82
N PRO A 740 16.15 -14.39 31.60
CA PRO A 740 16.23 -12.96 31.93
C PRO A 740 16.37 -12.12 30.66
N VAL A 741 15.49 -11.13 30.48
CA VAL A 741 15.58 -10.15 29.38
C VAL A 741 16.04 -8.82 29.96
N HIS A 742 17.27 -8.43 29.62
CA HIS A 742 17.85 -7.13 29.95
C HIS A 742 17.52 -6.10 28.86
N ILE A 743 17.46 -4.84 29.25
CA ILE A 743 17.33 -3.70 28.34
C ILE A 743 18.56 -2.81 28.51
N SER A 744 19.22 -2.47 27.40
CA SER A 744 20.37 -1.57 27.40
C SER A 744 20.08 -0.38 26.49
N LYS A 745 19.98 0.82 27.08
CA LYS A 745 19.79 2.07 26.35
C LYS A 745 21.14 2.79 26.24
N LEU A 746 21.72 2.76 25.04
CA LEU A 746 23.10 3.23 24.76
C LEU A 746 23.16 4.49 23.90
N GLY A 747 22.18 4.70 23.01
CA GLY A 747 22.17 5.81 22.05
C GLY A 747 21.81 7.16 22.68
N ARG A 748 22.04 8.27 21.95
CA ARG A 748 21.74 9.64 22.41
C ARG A 748 20.26 9.99 22.35
N GLY A 749 19.49 9.35 21.47
CA GLY A 749 18.08 9.67 21.28
C GLY A 749 17.18 9.28 22.47
N THR A 750 15.90 9.66 22.38
CA THR A 750 14.90 9.39 23.41
C THR A 750 14.19 8.07 23.15
N MET A 751 14.03 7.25 24.19
CA MET A 751 13.15 6.08 24.20
C MET A 751 11.92 6.40 25.06
N VAL A 752 10.74 6.47 24.44
CA VAL A 752 9.46 6.69 25.12
C VAL A 752 8.72 5.37 25.25
N VAL A 753 8.23 5.06 26.45
CA VAL A 753 7.42 3.86 26.72
C VAL A 753 6.06 4.27 27.24
N THR A 754 5.02 3.98 26.45
CA THR A 754 3.61 4.18 26.80
C THR A 754 2.89 2.84 27.04
N GLY A 755 3.40 1.75 26.48
CA GLY A 755 2.90 0.38 26.70
C GLY A 755 3.40 -0.25 28.01
N VAL A 756 2.97 -1.49 28.26
CA VAL A 756 3.45 -2.28 29.41
C VAL A 756 4.85 -2.82 29.11
N LEU A 757 5.76 -2.69 30.07
CA LEU A 757 7.09 -3.27 30.02
C LEU A 757 7.22 -4.28 31.15
N THR A 758 7.35 -5.56 30.83
CA THR A 758 7.75 -6.59 31.80
C THR A 758 9.05 -7.20 31.35
N ASN A 759 10.07 -7.17 32.18
CA ASN A 759 11.34 -7.81 31.90
C ASN A 759 11.85 -8.45 33.20
N ASP A 760 12.19 -9.74 33.15
CA ASP A 760 12.70 -10.42 34.36
C ASP A 760 14.20 -10.12 34.60
N GLY A 761 14.83 -9.34 33.70
CA GLY A 761 16.22 -8.89 33.81
C GLY A 761 16.36 -7.47 34.35
N THR A 762 17.45 -6.80 33.96
CA THR A 762 17.80 -5.43 34.40
C THR A 762 17.64 -4.43 33.26
N VAL A 763 17.47 -3.15 33.60
CA VAL A 763 17.50 -2.04 32.63
C VAL A 763 18.70 -1.14 32.94
N VAL A 764 19.54 -0.90 31.93
CA VAL A 764 20.71 -0.03 32.05
C VAL A 764 20.56 1.15 31.09
N ILE A 765 20.58 2.36 31.64
CA ILE A 765 20.46 3.62 30.90
C ILE A 765 21.83 4.31 30.91
N SER A 766 22.60 4.07 29.85
CA SER A 766 23.97 4.56 29.72
C SER A 766 24.04 5.94 29.07
N ASN A 767 23.08 6.29 28.21
CA ASN A 767 23.04 7.57 27.51
C ASN A 767 21.62 7.91 27.02
N GLY A 768 21.43 9.16 26.60
CA GLY A 768 20.15 9.68 26.10
C GLY A 768 19.06 9.66 27.17
N VAL A 769 17.81 9.60 26.72
CA VAL A 769 16.64 9.65 27.60
C VAL A 769 15.86 8.33 27.53
N PHE A 770 15.47 7.80 28.68
CA PHE A 770 14.48 6.75 28.83
C PHE A 770 13.28 7.34 29.60
N GLN A 771 12.15 7.48 28.92
CA GLN A 771 10.97 8.14 29.44
C GLN A 771 9.80 7.15 29.56
N LEU A 772 9.26 7.01 30.78
CA LEU A 772 7.97 6.37 30.98
C LEU A 772 6.86 7.42 30.82
N GLN A 773 5.76 7.04 30.17
CA GLN A 773 4.61 7.92 30.01
C GLN A 773 3.34 7.16 30.40
N GLY A 774 3.06 7.14 31.71
CA GLY A 774 1.93 6.42 32.29
C GLY A 774 2.07 4.89 32.24
N ALA A 775 3.25 4.39 31.87
CA ALA A 775 3.51 2.97 31.70
C ALA A 775 3.75 2.26 33.04
N ARG A 776 3.38 0.97 33.08
CA ARG A 776 3.74 0.05 34.17
C ARG A 776 4.95 -0.79 33.74
N MET A 777 6.00 -0.76 34.54
CA MET A 777 7.27 -1.40 34.30
C MET A 777 7.58 -2.42 35.40
N LEU A 778 7.77 -3.69 35.05
CA LEU A 778 8.21 -4.74 35.98
C LEU A 778 9.63 -5.14 35.61
N THR A 779 10.60 -4.90 36.49
CA THR A 779 12.04 -5.15 36.26
C THR A 779 12.73 -5.55 37.56
N SER A 780 13.86 -6.26 37.51
CA SER A 780 14.63 -6.52 38.75
C SER A 780 15.29 -5.23 39.27
N MET A 781 15.92 -4.46 38.37
CA MET A 781 16.68 -3.25 38.69
C MET A 781 16.74 -2.32 37.48
N ILE A 782 16.71 -1.02 37.74
CA ILE A 782 17.09 0.04 36.81
C ILE A 782 18.40 0.66 37.29
N THR A 783 19.41 0.69 36.43
CA THR A 783 20.67 1.41 36.65
C THR A 783 20.75 2.59 35.70
N VAL A 784 20.74 3.81 36.23
CA VAL A 784 20.96 5.04 35.47
C VAL A 784 22.45 5.36 35.53
N ALA A 785 23.21 4.86 34.55
CA ALA A 785 24.67 4.90 34.56
C ALA A 785 25.22 6.24 34.04
N GLY A 786 24.58 6.81 33.01
CA GLY A 786 25.02 8.06 32.36
C GLY A 786 23.95 8.80 31.55
N GLY A 787 22.74 8.23 31.42
CA GLY A 787 21.61 8.89 30.76
C GLY A 787 20.60 9.47 31.74
N VAL A 788 19.40 9.75 31.22
CA VAL A 788 18.27 10.30 31.97
C VAL A 788 17.16 9.26 32.05
N PHE A 789 16.72 8.92 33.25
CA PHE A 789 15.46 8.20 33.48
C PHE A 789 14.38 9.19 33.93
N THR A 790 13.27 9.29 33.20
CA THR A 790 12.28 10.36 33.42
C THR A 790 10.83 9.91 33.19
N GLY A 791 9.89 10.80 33.52
CA GLY A 791 8.48 10.67 33.19
C GLY A 791 7.63 10.10 34.32
N THR A 792 6.50 9.49 33.95
CA THR A 792 5.43 9.09 34.87
C THR A 792 5.13 7.61 34.74
N GLY A 793 4.65 6.99 35.83
CA GLY A 793 4.25 5.59 35.83
C GLY A 793 4.65 4.84 37.09
N GLU A 794 4.63 3.51 36.99
CA GLU A 794 4.93 2.59 38.08
C GLU A 794 6.11 1.69 37.70
N VAL A 795 7.13 1.64 38.54
CA VAL A 795 8.28 0.73 38.39
C VAL A 795 8.28 -0.27 39.53
N PHE A 796 8.13 -1.55 39.24
CA PHE A 796 8.28 -2.63 40.20
C PHE A 796 9.69 -3.17 40.09
N GLY A 797 10.59 -2.67 40.95
CA GLY A 797 12.02 -2.93 40.88
C GLY A 797 12.83 -1.85 41.60
N SER A 798 14.10 -2.15 41.88
CA SER A 798 15.01 -1.16 42.48
C SER A 798 15.50 -0.16 41.44
N VAL A 799 15.78 1.09 41.85
CA VAL A 799 16.38 2.12 41.00
C VAL A 799 17.68 2.59 41.64
N THR A 800 18.79 2.51 40.89
CA THR A 800 20.09 3.03 41.30
C THR A 800 20.59 4.04 40.28
N VAL A 801 20.89 5.25 40.74
CA VAL A 801 21.42 6.34 39.90
C VAL A 801 22.90 6.48 40.21
N HIS A 802 23.77 6.26 39.22
CA HIS A 802 25.21 6.46 39.37
C HIS A 802 25.57 7.93 39.23
N THR A 803 26.82 8.30 39.55
CA THR A 803 27.32 9.69 39.56
C THR A 803 27.01 10.50 38.31
N ASN A 804 27.02 9.87 37.13
CA ASN A 804 26.74 10.54 35.85
C ASN A 804 25.27 10.40 35.39
N GLY A 805 24.43 9.69 36.15
CA GLY A 805 23.03 9.46 35.83
C GLY A 805 22.11 10.56 36.36
N ILE A 806 20.96 10.72 35.71
CA ILE A 806 19.91 11.65 36.12
C ILE A 806 18.58 10.92 36.26
N LEU A 807 17.95 11.03 37.43
CA LEU A 807 16.56 10.64 37.66
C LEU A 807 15.70 11.91 37.68
N ALA A 808 14.80 12.05 36.71
CA ALA A 808 13.91 13.21 36.55
C ALA A 808 12.44 12.75 36.62
N PRO A 809 11.90 12.47 37.81
CA PRO A 809 10.57 11.91 37.99
C PRO A 809 9.48 12.93 37.61
N GLY A 810 8.33 12.42 37.17
CA GLY A 810 7.15 13.23 36.89
C GLY A 810 7.13 13.89 35.51
N ASN A 811 6.13 14.73 35.29
CA ASN A 811 6.00 15.58 34.11
C ASN A 811 5.89 17.05 34.56
N ALA A 812 6.76 17.91 34.04
CA ALA A 812 6.84 19.32 34.40
C ALA A 812 5.56 20.13 34.12
N SER A 813 4.76 19.73 33.14
CA SER A 813 3.51 20.43 32.77
C SER A 813 2.32 20.05 33.64
N SER A 814 2.32 18.83 34.21
CA SER A 814 1.21 18.31 35.02
C SER A 814 1.57 18.01 36.48
N PHE A 815 2.83 18.22 36.87
CA PHE A 815 3.38 17.97 38.22
C PHE A 815 2.99 16.59 38.77
N THR A 816 3.16 15.58 37.93
CA THR A 816 2.77 14.20 38.21
C THR A 816 3.88 13.39 38.87
N THR A 817 3.53 12.18 39.32
CA THR A 817 4.40 11.30 40.11
C THR A 817 5.07 10.22 39.27
N LEU A 818 6.31 9.86 39.62
CA LEU A 818 6.92 8.57 39.32
C LEU A 818 6.91 7.70 40.58
N SER A 819 6.27 6.53 40.52
CA SER A 819 6.15 5.61 41.64
C SER A 819 7.09 4.41 41.47
N ILE A 820 8.00 4.22 42.42
CA ILE A 820 8.92 3.09 42.47
C ILE A 820 8.49 2.13 43.59
N TYR A 821 8.08 0.93 43.22
CA TYR A 821 7.79 -0.18 44.12
C TYR A 821 9.06 -0.97 44.39
N GLY A 822 9.98 -0.33 45.12
CA GLY A 822 11.31 -0.83 45.45
C GLY A 822 12.20 0.28 46.00
N PRO A 823 13.43 -0.03 46.44
CA PRO A 823 14.35 0.96 46.97
C PRO A 823 14.91 1.86 45.85
N VAL A 824 15.10 3.14 46.16
CA VAL A 824 15.81 4.11 45.31
C VAL A 824 17.13 4.50 45.96
N THR A 825 18.24 4.40 45.23
CA THR A 825 19.57 4.84 45.68
C THR A 825 20.15 5.86 44.71
N ASN A 826 20.48 7.05 45.20
CA ASN A 826 21.06 8.11 44.37
C ASN A 826 22.53 8.38 44.71
N HIS A 827 23.39 8.31 43.68
CA HIS A 827 24.75 8.85 43.69
C HIS A 827 24.97 9.95 42.63
N GLY A 828 23.99 10.15 41.75
CA GLY A 828 24.02 11.14 40.67
C GLY A 828 23.10 12.31 40.95
N THR A 829 22.31 12.69 39.95
CA THR A 829 21.37 13.82 40.07
C THR A 829 19.93 13.34 40.14
N ILE A 830 19.18 13.78 41.16
CA ILE A 830 17.71 13.80 41.10
C ILE A 830 17.28 15.20 40.65
N ARG A 831 16.55 15.29 39.55
CA ARG A 831 16.05 16.54 38.98
C ARG A 831 14.55 16.66 39.16
N MET A 832 14.08 17.71 39.82
CA MET A 832 12.67 17.99 40.06
C MET A 832 12.28 19.33 39.46
N THR A 833 11.06 19.45 38.95
CA THR A 833 10.49 20.74 38.56
C THR A 833 9.60 21.26 39.66
N VAL A 834 9.68 22.55 39.98
CA VAL A 834 8.89 23.22 41.02
C VAL A 834 8.28 24.48 40.46
N ALA A 835 6.99 24.71 40.70
CA ALA A 835 6.30 25.93 40.33
C ALA A 835 5.43 26.45 41.47
N LYS A 836 5.55 27.74 41.77
CA LYS A 836 4.60 28.46 42.62
C LYS A 836 3.58 29.18 41.76
N LEU A 837 2.31 28.97 42.07
CA LEU A 837 1.15 29.58 41.41
C LEU A 837 0.20 30.10 42.49
N GLY A 838 0.30 31.40 42.77
CA GLY A 838 -0.37 32.03 43.90
C GLY A 838 0.10 31.46 45.24
N SER A 839 -0.83 30.93 46.03
CA SER A 839 -0.55 30.29 47.32
C SER A 839 -0.21 28.80 47.22
N SER A 840 -0.30 28.20 46.02
CA SER A 840 -0.03 26.77 45.80
C SER A 840 1.37 26.55 45.25
N ILE A 841 2.03 25.50 45.74
CA ILE A 841 3.32 25.04 45.23
C ILE A 841 3.10 23.65 44.63
N ASN A 842 3.40 23.52 43.35
CA ASN A 842 3.37 22.26 42.64
C ASN A 842 4.80 21.80 42.37
N ALA A 843 5.05 20.51 42.51
CA ALA A 843 6.34 19.93 42.19
C ALA A 843 6.16 18.56 41.56
N THR A 844 7.08 18.18 40.66
CA THR A 844 7.18 16.78 40.27
C THR A 844 7.58 15.93 41.46
N PHE A 845 7.11 14.69 41.49
CA PHE A 845 7.13 13.91 42.72
C PHE A 845 7.72 12.51 42.52
N LEU A 846 8.58 12.08 43.46
CA LEU A 846 9.12 10.72 43.50
C LEU A 846 8.59 9.97 44.72
N LYS A 847 7.95 8.84 44.45
CA LYS A 847 7.48 7.93 45.49
C LYS A 847 8.28 6.64 45.48
N SER A 848 8.64 6.14 46.66
CA SER A 848 9.15 4.78 46.87
C SER A 848 8.24 4.02 47.83
N SER A 849 7.94 2.75 47.57
CA SER A 849 7.22 1.89 48.52
C SER A 849 8.10 1.33 49.64
N GLU A 850 9.42 1.53 49.58
CA GLU A 850 10.38 1.02 50.55
C GLU A 850 11.20 2.16 51.17
N ARG A 851 12.29 2.56 50.50
CA ARG A 851 13.21 3.58 51.01
C ARG A 851 13.82 4.40 49.89
N ILE A 852 14.20 5.63 50.23
CA ILE A 852 15.01 6.49 49.38
C ILE A 852 16.32 6.79 50.11
N VAL A 853 17.44 6.43 49.48
CA VAL A 853 18.79 6.76 49.94
C VAL A 853 19.27 7.96 49.15
N PHE A 854 19.38 9.10 49.81
CA PHE A 854 19.92 10.33 49.24
C PHE A 854 21.45 10.27 49.09
N GLY A 855 21.96 11.14 48.22
CA GLY A 855 23.37 11.28 47.86
C GLY A 855 23.47 12.13 46.60
N GLY A 856 24.66 12.55 46.18
CA GLY A 856 24.84 13.34 44.96
C GLY A 856 24.07 14.66 44.98
N THR A 857 23.48 15.05 43.84
CA THR A 857 22.84 16.37 43.65
C THR A 857 21.32 16.29 43.61
N LEU A 858 20.64 17.16 44.34
CA LEU A 858 19.23 17.52 44.10
C LEU A 858 19.20 18.78 43.22
N ASN A 859 18.69 18.67 42.00
CA ASN A 859 18.53 19.80 41.09
C ASN A 859 17.05 20.20 40.98
N LEU A 860 16.72 21.42 41.34
CA LEU A 860 15.37 21.99 41.34
C LEU A 860 15.25 23.00 40.20
N GLU A 861 14.51 22.61 39.16
CA GLU A 861 14.12 23.49 38.07
C GLU A 861 12.91 24.32 38.52
N ILE A 862 13.19 25.52 39.06
CA ILE A 862 12.16 26.47 39.48
C ILE A 862 11.59 27.15 38.23
N ILE A 863 10.29 26.97 37.99
CA ILE A 863 9.54 27.55 36.88
C ILE A 863 8.35 28.37 37.40
N GLY A 864 7.77 29.21 36.55
CA GLY A 864 6.64 30.08 36.90
C GLY A 864 7.06 31.51 37.29
N SER A 865 6.06 32.40 37.44
CA SER A 865 6.28 33.83 37.69
C SER A 865 6.37 34.21 39.16
N ASP A 866 5.78 33.41 40.06
CA ASP A 866 5.71 33.75 41.47
C ASP A 866 6.97 33.27 42.20
N PRO A 867 7.70 34.14 42.92
CA PRO A 867 8.91 33.74 43.61
C PRO A 867 8.59 32.88 44.84
N LEU A 868 9.46 31.91 45.12
CA LEU A 868 9.45 31.20 46.38
C LEU A 868 9.69 32.19 47.54
N THR A 869 9.02 31.97 48.66
CA THR A 869 9.09 32.80 49.87
C THR A 869 9.35 31.96 51.10
N VAL A 870 9.91 32.56 52.14
CA VAL A 870 10.15 31.88 53.42
C VAL A 870 8.87 31.21 53.96
N GLY A 871 9.02 29.99 54.47
CA GLY A 871 7.92 29.18 54.98
C GLY A 871 7.28 28.29 53.91
N ASP A 872 7.57 28.52 52.63
CA ASP A 872 7.16 27.63 51.54
C ASP A 872 7.72 26.22 51.78
N ARG A 873 6.83 25.22 51.76
CA ARG A 873 7.15 23.80 51.92
C ARG A 873 6.91 23.08 50.61
N ILE A 874 7.92 22.36 50.14
CA ILE A 874 7.91 21.72 48.83
C ILE A 874 8.11 20.23 49.04
N LYS A 875 7.02 19.47 48.89
CA LYS A 875 6.99 18.03 49.07
C LYS A 875 7.48 17.36 47.78
N LEU A 876 8.67 16.76 47.83
CA LEU A 876 9.36 16.18 46.67
C LEU A 876 9.42 14.65 46.71
N PHE A 877 9.44 14.08 47.92
CA PHE A 877 9.64 12.66 48.15
C PHE A 877 8.60 12.06 49.09
N ASP A 878 8.25 10.80 48.86
CA ASP A 878 7.45 9.98 49.77
C ASP A 878 7.99 8.55 49.82
N ALA A 879 8.33 8.10 51.02
CA ALA A 879 8.82 6.75 51.30
C ALA A 879 8.61 6.44 52.79
N PRO A 880 8.45 5.15 53.16
CA PRO A 880 8.45 4.72 54.56
C PRO A 880 9.71 5.12 55.33
N VAL A 881 10.89 5.09 54.67
CA VAL A 881 12.18 5.41 55.29
C VAL A 881 13.08 6.22 54.34
N PHE A 882 13.76 7.23 54.88
CA PHE A 882 14.79 7.99 54.18
C PHE A 882 16.17 7.77 54.82
N HIS A 883 17.23 7.71 54.01
CA HIS A 883 18.61 7.60 54.48
C HIS A 883 19.51 8.65 53.82
N ASN A 884 20.59 9.03 54.51
CA ASN A 884 21.62 9.98 54.04
C ASN A 884 21.06 11.36 53.67
N SER A 885 21.91 12.25 53.15
CA SER A 885 21.56 13.59 52.66
C SER A 885 22.05 13.77 51.23
N PHE A 886 21.53 14.77 50.53
CA PHE A 886 22.16 15.23 49.29
C PHE A 886 23.49 15.93 49.60
N ASP A 887 24.48 15.75 48.72
CA ASP A 887 25.78 16.41 48.81
C ASP A 887 25.69 17.86 48.30
N LEU A 888 24.77 18.12 47.36
CA LEU A 888 24.54 19.43 46.75
C LEU A 888 23.06 19.65 46.42
N VAL A 889 22.58 20.88 46.61
CA VAL A 889 21.28 21.33 46.11
C VAL A 889 21.49 22.45 45.09
N LEU A 890 20.87 22.32 43.92
CA LEU A 890 20.88 23.30 42.84
C LEU A 890 19.45 23.81 42.55
N PRO A 891 19.24 25.09 42.24
CA PRO A 891 20.22 26.18 42.44
C PRO A 891 20.62 26.29 43.92
N ALA A 892 21.80 26.85 44.20
CA ALA A 892 22.34 26.93 45.57
C ALA A 892 21.44 27.71 46.55
N SER A 893 20.53 28.55 46.02
CA SER A 893 19.52 29.28 46.78
C SER A 893 18.17 29.27 46.02
N PRO A 894 17.02 29.22 46.73
CA PRO A 894 15.69 29.32 46.13
C PRO A 894 15.37 30.70 45.55
N GLY A 895 16.14 31.73 45.90
CA GLY A 895 15.92 33.11 45.47
C GLY A 895 16.72 34.11 46.29
N PRO A 896 16.79 35.39 45.88
CA PRO A 896 17.58 36.41 46.58
C PRO A 896 17.25 36.49 48.08
N GLY A 897 18.29 36.37 48.92
CA GLY A 897 18.14 36.44 50.38
C GLY A 897 17.51 35.21 51.04
N LEU A 898 17.31 34.12 50.29
CA LEU A 898 16.72 32.88 50.78
C LEU A 898 17.75 31.75 50.79
N ARG A 899 17.51 30.72 51.60
CA ARG A 899 18.28 29.47 51.60
C ARG A 899 17.37 28.25 51.64
N TRP A 900 17.88 27.10 51.20
CA TRP A 900 17.22 25.82 51.34
C TRP A 900 17.42 25.26 52.75
N ASN A 901 16.32 24.93 53.44
CA ASN A 901 16.35 24.06 54.62
C ASN A 901 16.00 22.63 54.21
N VAL A 902 16.99 21.74 54.33
CA VAL A 902 16.93 20.33 53.97
C VAL A 902 16.65 19.39 55.15
N SER A 903 16.51 19.91 56.37
CA SER A 903 16.32 19.12 57.60
C SER A 903 15.09 18.22 57.58
N SER A 904 14.05 18.61 56.81
CA SER A 904 12.80 17.86 56.70
C SER A 904 12.82 16.81 55.58
N LEU A 905 13.87 16.74 54.75
CA LEU A 905 13.95 15.74 53.69
C LEU A 905 14.01 14.31 54.24
N GLN A 906 14.68 14.11 55.37
CA GLN A 906 14.83 12.77 55.99
C GLN A 906 13.63 12.32 56.82
N THR A 907 12.68 13.21 57.10
CA THR A 907 11.52 12.92 57.98
C THR A 907 10.21 12.98 57.22
N SER A 908 10.00 14.03 56.42
CA SER A 908 8.79 14.25 55.66
C SER A 908 9.02 14.33 54.15
N GLY A 909 10.24 14.20 53.64
CA GLY A 909 10.52 14.34 52.20
C GLY A 909 10.22 15.75 51.65
N GLU A 910 10.15 16.75 52.53
CA GLU A 910 9.94 18.15 52.20
C GLU A 910 11.25 18.94 52.23
N ILE A 911 11.44 19.84 51.28
CA ILE A 911 12.42 20.92 51.38
C ILE A 911 11.69 22.22 51.71
N ILE A 912 12.26 23.01 52.61
CA ILE A 912 11.64 24.23 53.13
C ILE A 912 12.46 25.44 52.68
N VAL A 913 11.79 26.52 52.30
CA VAL A 913 12.42 27.80 52.01
C VAL A 913 12.55 28.59 53.30
N GLU A 914 13.77 29.01 53.64
CA GLU A 914 14.04 29.84 54.82
C GLU A 914 14.74 31.14 54.45
N MET A 915 14.77 32.08 55.40
CA MET A 915 15.66 33.24 55.28
C MET A 915 17.10 32.74 55.20
N GLY A 916 17.80 33.15 54.14
CA GLY A 916 19.24 32.96 54.01
C GLY A 916 20.00 34.00 54.84
N ASP A 917 21.33 33.91 54.81
CA ASP A 917 22.17 34.94 55.39
C ASP A 917 22.04 36.21 54.54
N CYS A 918 21.16 37.13 54.95
CA CYS A 918 21.04 38.42 54.31
C CYS A 918 22.08 39.39 54.89
N LYS A 919 22.84 40.03 54.01
CA LYS A 919 23.80 41.09 54.36
C LYS A 919 23.35 42.38 53.67
N PRO A 920 22.34 43.09 54.21
CA PRO A 920 21.88 44.34 53.61
C PRO A 920 23.05 45.31 53.50
N ASN A 921 23.21 45.89 52.31
CA ASN A 921 24.27 46.86 52.06
C ASN A 921 23.67 48.26 52.01
N ILE A 922 24.27 49.18 52.76
CA ILE A 922 24.02 50.62 52.57
C ILE A 922 24.65 51.00 51.23
N LYS A 923 23.81 51.40 50.27
CA LYS A 923 24.22 51.83 48.93
C LYS A 923 24.55 53.33 48.91
N SER A 924 23.85 54.13 49.71
CA SER A 924 24.19 55.54 49.92
C SER A 924 23.86 56.00 51.33
N ALA A 925 24.64 56.98 51.80
CA ALA A 925 24.39 57.75 53.00
C ALA A 925 24.52 59.23 52.66
N SER A 926 23.46 60.01 52.82
CA SER A 926 23.43 61.45 52.55
C SER A 926 22.82 62.23 53.70
N LEU A 927 23.13 63.52 53.79
CA LEU A 927 22.46 64.46 54.68
C LEU A 927 21.55 65.35 53.85
N GLU A 928 20.24 65.25 54.07
CA GLU A 928 19.24 65.99 53.31
C GLU A 928 18.29 66.70 54.30
N ASN A 929 18.20 68.03 54.21
CA ASN A 929 17.32 68.86 55.05
C ASN A 929 17.44 68.58 56.56
N GLY A 930 18.67 68.38 57.07
CA GLY A 930 18.93 68.09 58.48
C GLY A 930 18.62 66.65 58.92
N LYS A 931 18.42 65.73 57.97
CA LYS A 931 18.20 64.29 58.24
C LYS A 931 19.27 63.44 57.57
N LEU A 932 19.80 62.46 58.30
CA LEU A 932 20.55 61.35 57.72
C LEU A 932 19.60 60.49 56.89
N VAL A 933 19.90 60.29 55.62
CA VAL A 933 19.18 59.41 54.71
C VAL A 933 20.10 58.25 54.34
N LEU A 934 19.70 57.02 54.68
CA LEU A 934 20.39 55.79 54.28
C LEU A 934 19.52 55.05 53.27
N ILE A 935 20.05 54.80 52.09
CA ILE A 935 19.41 53.93 51.10
C ILE A 935 20.25 52.66 51.02
N GLY A 936 19.59 51.51 51.10
CA GLY A 936 20.28 50.24 50.93
C GLY A 936 19.46 49.20 50.19
N ALA A 937 20.11 48.09 49.88
CA ALA A 937 19.55 46.97 49.14
C ALA A 937 20.08 45.65 49.70
N ASP A 938 19.76 44.55 49.01
CA ASP A 938 20.22 43.19 49.33
C ASP A 938 19.58 42.60 50.62
N GLY A 939 18.46 43.16 51.06
CA GLY A 939 17.61 42.57 52.11
C GLY A 939 16.57 41.59 51.54
N VAL A 940 15.97 40.78 52.41
CA VAL A 940 14.90 39.86 52.00
C VAL A 940 13.61 40.66 51.75
N PRO A 941 13.01 40.63 50.55
CA PRO A 941 11.79 41.38 50.26
C PRO A 941 10.67 41.14 51.28
N GLY A 942 10.06 42.21 51.80
CA GLY A 942 8.96 42.16 52.77
C GLY A 942 9.37 41.87 54.22
N TYR A 943 10.62 41.52 54.51
CA TYR A 943 11.12 41.28 55.86
C TYR A 943 11.48 42.57 56.60
N THR A 944 11.42 42.52 57.93
CA THR A 944 11.78 43.64 58.79
C THR A 944 13.30 43.78 58.92
N TYR A 945 13.78 45.01 59.06
CA TYR A 945 15.12 45.32 59.53
C TYR A 945 15.02 46.30 60.70
N THR A 946 16.00 46.25 61.59
CA THR A 946 16.13 47.18 62.71
C THR A 946 17.42 47.96 62.57
N ILE A 947 17.37 49.27 62.80
CA ILE A 947 18.56 50.12 62.91
C ILE A 947 18.80 50.38 64.38
N LEU A 948 19.97 49.97 64.85
CA LEU A 948 20.48 50.26 66.17
C LEU A 948 21.35 51.51 66.12
N ALA A 949 21.31 52.32 67.17
CA ALA A 949 22.19 53.48 67.32
C ALA A 949 22.89 53.47 68.68
N SER A 950 24.11 53.99 68.72
CA SER A 950 24.89 54.17 69.94
C SER A 950 25.79 55.40 69.80
N SER A 951 26.03 56.13 70.89
CA SER A 951 27.06 57.18 70.94
C SER A 951 28.45 56.63 71.25
N ASN A 952 28.57 55.33 71.57
CA ASN A 952 29.83 54.67 71.87
C ASN A 952 29.97 53.38 71.04
N LEU A 953 30.90 53.43 70.08
CA LEU A 953 31.18 52.32 69.16
C LEU A 953 31.71 51.05 69.87
N ASN A 954 32.25 51.19 71.09
CA ASN A 954 32.86 50.08 71.83
C ASN A 954 31.87 49.27 72.68
N LEU A 955 30.59 49.68 72.75
CA LEU A 955 29.57 48.91 73.47
C LEU A 955 29.21 47.63 72.71
N PRO A 956 28.96 46.49 73.39
CA PRO A 956 28.40 45.30 72.76
C PRO A 956 27.13 45.62 71.98
N LEU A 957 26.92 45.02 70.81
CA LEU A 957 25.76 45.29 69.95
C LEU A 957 24.41 45.10 70.67
N GLY A 958 24.34 44.19 71.67
CA GLY A 958 23.15 43.99 72.49
C GLY A 958 22.78 45.17 73.39
N GLU A 959 23.68 46.15 73.57
CA GLU A 959 23.47 47.37 74.35
C GLU A 959 23.17 48.60 73.47
N TRP A 960 23.19 48.47 72.14
CA TRP A 960 22.83 49.55 71.23
C TRP A 960 21.31 49.71 71.17
N VAL A 961 20.81 50.95 71.08
CA VAL A 961 19.38 51.25 71.17
C VAL A 961 18.72 51.10 69.78
N PRO A 962 17.65 50.32 69.64
CA PRO A 962 16.84 50.32 68.41
C PRO A 962 16.19 51.67 68.16
N VAL A 963 16.56 52.35 67.07
CA VAL A 963 16.01 53.66 66.69
C VAL A 963 15.01 53.59 65.55
N HIS A 964 14.97 52.48 64.80
CA HIS A 964 13.98 52.27 63.74
C HIS A 964 13.76 50.80 63.46
N THR A 965 12.51 50.42 63.17
CA THR A 965 12.17 49.14 62.56
C THR A 965 11.44 49.42 61.25
N GLY A 966 12.07 49.03 60.14
CA GLY A 966 11.53 49.18 58.79
C GLY A 966 11.26 47.84 58.13
N ARG A 967 10.72 47.85 56.91
CA ARG A 967 10.60 46.67 56.05
C ARG A 967 11.29 46.91 54.71
N PHE A 968 11.95 45.90 54.17
CA PHE A 968 12.42 45.94 52.79
C PHE A 968 11.21 45.93 51.83
N ASN A 969 11.29 46.70 50.75
CA ASN A 969 10.26 46.71 49.71
C ASN A 969 10.30 45.41 48.86
N GLY A 970 9.45 45.32 47.84
CA GLY A 970 9.33 44.13 46.98
C GLY A 970 10.60 43.74 46.20
N THR A 971 11.64 44.60 46.19
CA THR A 971 12.93 44.34 45.55
C THR A 971 14.07 44.18 46.56
N GLY A 972 13.78 44.11 47.86
CA GLY A 972 14.80 43.95 48.90
C GLY A 972 15.53 45.25 49.27
N GLN A 973 14.98 46.42 48.88
CA GLN A 973 15.54 47.74 49.15
C GLN A 973 14.90 48.40 50.37
N PHE A 974 15.62 49.31 51.01
CA PHE A 974 15.10 50.15 52.09
C PHE A 974 15.57 51.59 51.97
N VAL A 975 14.79 52.49 52.58
CA VAL A 975 15.17 53.87 52.82
C VAL A 975 14.89 54.17 54.30
N TYR A 976 15.92 54.64 55.00
CA TYR A 976 15.82 55.11 56.38
C TYR A 976 16.13 56.59 56.43
N THR A 977 15.33 57.35 57.18
CA THR A 977 15.59 58.77 57.43
C THR A 977 15.51 59.07 58.91
N ASN A 978 16.50 59.82 59.43
CA ASN A 978 16.57 60.19 60.84
C ASN A 978 17.03 61.64 61.00
N PRO A 979 16.32 62.48 61.78
CA PRO A 979 16.81 63.81 62.14
C PRO A 979 18.17 63.71 62.82
N ILE A 980 19.11 64.60 62.45
CA ILE A 980 20.38 64.73 63.15
C ILE A 980 20.53 66.16 63.69
N SER A 981 21.06 66.27 64.91
CA SER A 981 21.35 67.55 65.56
C SER A 981 22.82 67.89 65.40
N SER A 982 23.16 69.15 65.16
CA SER A 982 24.54 69.64 65.15
C SER A 982 25.16 69.74 66.55
N GLU A 983 24.37 69.54 67.60
CA GLU A 983 24.81 69.61 69.01
C GLU A 983 25.01 68.23 69.66
N ALA A 984 24.80 67.13 68.93
CA ALA A 984 24.96 65.78 69.46
C ALA A 984 26.39 65.23 69.25
N ASP A 985 26.88 64.43 70.20
CA ASP A 985 28.08 63.59 70.04
C ASP A 985 27.93 62.64 68.83
N ALA A 986 29.05 62.13 68.30
CA ALA A 986 29.03 61.20 67.17
C ALA A 986 28.12 59.98 67.45
N ILE A 987 27.07 59.81 66.64
CA ILE A 987 26.15 58.66 66.71
C ILE A 987 26.54 57.65 65.63
N PHE A 988 26.74 56.41 66.05
CA PHE A 988 27.02 55.27 65.19
C PHE A 988 25.74 54.47 64.95
N TYR A 989 25.58 53.91 63.75
CA TYR A 989 24.40 53.11 63.37
C TYR A 989 24.82 51.70 62.95
N CYS A 990 24.06 50.69 63.36
CA CYS A 990 24.24 49.30 62.96
C CYS A 990 22.93 48.75 62.40
N PHE A 991 23.00 48.05 61.27
CA PHE A 991 21.87 47.32 60.71
C PHE A 991 21.79 45.93 61.33
N GLN A 992 20.62 45.62 61.87
CA GLN A 992 20.27 44.30 62.37
C GLN A 992 19.13 43.74 61.53
N VAL A 993 19.30 42.51 61.07
CA VAL A 993 18.26 41.71 60.42
C VAL A 993 17.90 40.52 61.32
N PRO A 994 16.65 40.03 61.29
CA PRO A 994 16.19 38.90 62.09
C PRO A 994 16.97 37.61 61.84
#